data_AF-A0AAZ1XAY9-F1
#
_entry.id   AF-A0AAZ1XAY9-F1
#
_cell.length_a   1.000
_cell.length_b   1.000
_cell.length_c   1.000
_cell.angle_alpha   90.00
_cell.angle_beta   90.00
_cell.angle_gamma   90.00
#
_symmetry.space_group_name_H-M   'P 1'
#
loop_
_entity.id
_entity.type
_entity.pdbx_description
1 polymer ?
#
loop_
_entity_poly.entity_id
_entity_poly.type
_entity_poly.pdbx_seq_one_letter_code
_entity_poly.pdbx_strand_id
1 'polypeptide(L)'
;MKTSRSLHIMCSIPVFCWITATVLEHMLATEQRGELPKTLTDMYSHFLLVQTKRKKNKYHQGHETSPQELTEADREVLLKLARLAFEHLEKGNIMFYQEDLEQCGLDVTEASVYSGVCTEIFKRECVIFQKPVYCFVHLSIQEFLAAVYMFHCFTNRKTEVLKNFLGDFYDSHYPGRNPDNKPSLDDFHDSVMYKSLKSKNGHLDLFVRFLHGLCLESNQRLLGDLLGQTEISPETIQRVIHNLKEMNSDDYDDKISPDRSINIFHCLMEMNDLSVHQEIQEFLKSENRSEKELSMIQCSALAFMLQMSEEVLDEFDLQEYNTSEWGRLRLIPAVRNCRKARLTRCGLSETDCEVVASALKSNPSHLTELDMSWNDLQDSAVKLLCAGLESPNCRLETLRLKDCGLSEISCDYLAAALKSNPSHLRELDLSWNNLQDSGVKQLCVLLENPRCRFETLRLMDCDLSEISCDYLAAALKSNPSHLRELDLSWNKLQDSGVKHLCGFLESPGCGLETLRLSHCELSERSCEALASALSSQTSNLRQLDLSNNNLNDSGVKLLSEGLKSPHWKLETLSLSGCLITEEGCTSLASALSSNPSHLRELDLSYNHPGDSGMKLLSAGLKDPGWRLDTLRVEPAGVRWLRPGLRKYSCQLTIDTNTVNTKLQLSDNNRKVTHVEEVQSYPDHPDRFDVCYQLLCRNGLTGRCYWEVEWRGDVYISVSYRSIRRKGDSYDCGFGWNDQSWSLSCSDDGPVCVWHNNRETSISSSSSSSSSSVSNRAAVYVDCPAGTLSFYRVSSDTLIHLHTFNTTFTQTLYPGFRFWSPGSSVSLC
;
A
#
# COMPACT_ATOMS: atom_id res chain seq x y z
N MET A 1 22.50 0.87 -27.38
CA MET A 1 21.19 0.36 -26.89
C MET A 1 21.18 0.23 -25.38
N LYS A 2 21.90 -0.72 -24.75
CA LYS A 2 21.94 -0.83 -23.27
C LYS A 2 22.42 0.45 -22.54
N THR A 3 23.19 1.29 -23.22
CA THR A 3 23.65 2.60 -22.73
C THR A 3 22.58 3.70 -22.73
N SER A 4 21.44 3.52 -23.43
CA SER A 4 20.29 4.43 -23.40
C SER A 4 19.04 3.63 -23.02
N ARG A 5 18.64 3.74 -21.75
CA ARG A 5 17.57 2.93 -21.15
C ARG A 5 16.21 3.19 -21.82
N SER A 6 15.93 4.43 -22.23
CA SER A 6 14.71 4.79 -22.97
C SER A 6 14.62 4.05 -24.31
N LEU A 7 15.68 4.11 -25.12
CA LEU A 7 15.76 3.40 -26.41
C LEU A 7 15.68 1.89 -26.25
N HIS A 8 16.32 1.35 -25.20
CA HIS A 8 16.27 -0.09 -24.92
C HIS A 8 14.86 -0.58 -24.61
N ILE A 9 14.11 0.14 -23.76
CA ILE A 9 12.73 -0.20 -23.40
C ILE A 9 11.85 -0.22 -24.65
N MET A 10 11.96 0.80 -25.50
CA MET A 10 11.14 0.92 -26.72
C MET A 10 11.39 -0.20 -27.73
N CYS A 11 12.59 -0.77 -27.77
CA CYS A 11 12.89 -1.93 -28.63
C CYS A 11 12.06 -3.18 -28.29
N SER A 12 11.32 -3.19 -27.19
CA SER A 12 10.33 -4.24 -26.91
C SER A 12 9.15 -4.22 -27.90
N ILE A 13 8.96 -3.13 -28.66
CA ILE A 13 7.92 -3.01 -29.69
C ILE A 13 8.59 -3.12 -31.07
N PRO A 14 8.11 -4.01 -31.97
CA PRO A 14 8.74 -4.28 -33.26
C PRO A 14 8.99 -3.05 -34.15
N VAL A 15 8.10 -2.06 -34.15
CA VAL A 15 8.26 -0.86 -34.99
C VAL A 15 9.45 0.00 -34.54
N PHE A 16 9.67 0.14 -33.23
CA PHE A 16 10.81 0.90 -32.71
C PHE A 16 12.13 0.15 -32.97
N CYS A 17 12.11 -1.19 -32.94
CA CYS A 17 13.23 -1.99 -33.44
C CYS A 17 13.54 -1.70 -34.91
N TRP A 18 12.52 -1.66 -35.77
CA TRP A 18 12.70 -1.39 -37.20
C TRP A 18 13.22 0.04 -37.48
N ILE A 19 12.66 1.05 -36.81
CA ILE A 19 13.13 2.44 -36.90
C ILE A 19 14.58 2.52 -36.45
N THR A 20 14.89 1.95 -35.28
CA THR A 20 16.25 2.02 -34.74
C THR A 20 17.25 1.26 -35.60
N ALA A 21 16.89 0.08 -36.11
CA ALA A 21 17.74 -0.67 -37.03
C ALA A 21 18.00 0.13 -38.33
N THR A 22 16.96 0.75 -38.88
CA THR A 22 17.06 1.59 -40.09
C THR A 22 18.02 2.76 -39.89
N VAL A 23 17.93 3.44 -38.75
CA VAL A 23 18.81 4.57 -38.41
C VAL A 23 20.24 4.10 -38.16
N LEU A 24 20.42 3.08 -37.33
CA LEU A 24 21.74 2.57 -36.98
C LEU A 24 22.48 1.97 -38.18
N GLU A 25 21.79 1.25 -39.07
CA GLU A 25 22.37 0.74 -40.32
C GLU A 25 22.98 1.88 -41.15
N HIS A 26 22.25 2.98 -41.32
CA HIS A 26 22.72 4.15 -42.06
C HIS A 26 23.88 4.87 -41.35
N MET A 27 23.79 5.07 -40.04
CA MET A 27 24.82 5.79 -39.27
C MET A 27 26.12 5.00 -39.14
N LEU A 28 26.05 3.66 -39.03
CA LEU A 28 27.23 2.80 -38.96
C LEU A 28 27.94 2.65 -40.31
N ALA A 29 27.22 2.82 -41.42
CA ALA A 29 27.74 2.78 -42.78
C ALA A 29 28.38 4.12 -43.22
N THR A 30 28.21 5.20 -42.46
CA THR A 30 28.75 6.54 -42.76
C THR A 30 29.78 6.97 -41.71
N GLU A 31 30.60 8.01 -41.97
CA GLU A 31 31.61 8.52 -41.02
C GLU A 31 31.01 9.13 -39.72
N GLN A 32 29.69 9.09 -39.54
CA GLN A 32 28.96 9.61 -38.37
C GLN A 32 29.01 8.71 -37.13
N ARG A 33 30.09 7.93 -36.93
CA ARG A 33 30.24 7.02 -35.77
C ARG A 33 30.26 7.72 -34.39
N GLY A 34 30.40 9.05 -34.34
CA GLY A 34 30.59 9.81 -33.10
C GLY A 34 29.34 10.26 -32.34
N GLU A 35 28.17 10.37 -32.99
CA GLU A 35 26.95 10.94 -32.39
C GLU A 35 25.75 10.01 -32.60
N LEU A 36 25.70 8.89 -31.87
CA LEU A 36 24.51 8.04 -31.89
C LEU A 36 23.31 8.79 -31.25
N PRO A 37 22.07 8.58 -31.75
CA PRO A 37 20.88 9.20 -31.18
C PRO A 37 20.73 8.85 -29.70
N LYS A 38 20.47 9.84 -28.85
CA LYS A 38 20.36 9.65 -27.39
C LYS A 38 18.91 9.58 -26.94
N THR A 39 18.04 10.34 -27.59
CA THR A 39 16.62 10.47 -27.28
C THR A 39 15.74 9.85 -28.38
N LEU A 40 14.44 9.72 -28.12
CA LEU A 40 13.50 9.25 -29.13
C LEU A 40 13.37 10.27 -30.27
N THR A 41 13.36 11.56 -29.95
CA THR A 41 13.27 12.63 -30.92
C THR A 41 14.48 12.63 -31.84
N ASP A 42 15.69 12.45 -31.31
CA ASP A 42 16.90 12.29 -32.14
C ASP A 42 16.73 11.11 -33.11
N MET A 43 16.22 9.97 -32.62
CA MET A 43 16.01 8.77 -33.43
C MET A 43 15.05 9.03 -34.59
N TYR A 44 13.94 9.74 -34.35
CA TYR A 44 12.94 10.07 -35.36
C TYR A 44 13.43 11.13 -36.35
N SER A 45 14.20 12.12 -35.88
CA SER A 45 14.85 13.12 -36.75
C SER A 45 15.83 12.46 -37.71
N HIS A 46 16.68 11.56 -37.21
CA HIS A 46 17.56 10.77 -38.06
C HIS A 46 16.77 9.84 -39.00
N PHE A 47 15.71 9.21 -38.52
CA PHE A 47 14.86 8.36 -39.35
C PHE A 47 14.27 9.11 -40.53
N LEU A 48 13.73 10.32 -40.32
CA LEU A 48 13.17 11.15 -41.39
C LEU A 48 14.22 11.52 -42.45
N LEU A 49 15.43 11.84 -42.02
CA LEU A 49 16.56 12.10 -42.92
C LEU A 49 16.97 10.86 -43.72
N VAL A 50 17.02 9.69 -43.08
CA VAL A 50 17.33 8.42 -43.74
C VAL A 50 16.27 8.08 -44.79
N GLN A 51 14.98 8.27 -44.50
CA GLN A 51 13.90 8.06 -45.47
C GLN A 51 14.01 9.00 -46.67
N THR A 52 14.36 10.26 -46.44
CA THR A 52 14.57 11.24 -47.51
C THR A 52 15.75 10.84 -48.41
N LYS A 53 16.86 10.37 -47.81
CA LYS A 53 18.02 9.85 -48.57
C LYS A 53 17.66 8.60 -49.37
N ARG A 54 16.94 7.65 -48.77
CA ARG A 54 16.47 6.43 -49.47
C ARG A 54 15.56 6.77 -50.64
N LYS A 55 14.67 7.75 -50.49
CA LYS A 55 13.82 8.29 -51.58
C LYS A 55 14.67 8.86 -52.72
N LYS A 56 15.68 9.68 -52.42
CA LYS A 56 16.61 10.21 -53.44
C LYS A 56 17.31 9.08 -54.21
N ASN A 57 17.89 8.11 -53.50
CA ASN A 57 18.59 6.99 -54.13
C ASN A 57 17.68 6.12 -55.01
N LYS A 58 16.42 5.93 -54.60
CA LYS A 58 15.46 5.07 -55.31
C LYS A 58 14.88 5.72 -56.56
N TYR A 59 14.68 7.04 -56.56
CA TYR A 59 13.93 7.73 -57.60
C TYR A 59 14.72 8.78 -58.39
N HIS A 60 15.95 9.16 -57.98
CA HIS A 60 16.77 10.16 -58.67
C HIS A 60 18.20 9.61 -58.90
N GLN A 61 18.63 9.48 -60.17
CA GLN A 61 19.95 8.94 -60.58
C GLN A 61 21.08 10.00 -60.58
N GLY A 62 21.27 10.76 -59.49
CA GLY A 62 22.28 11.85 -59.43
C GLY A 62 23.40 11.61 -58.41
N HIS A 63 24.65 11.88 -58.82
CA HIS A 63 25.84 11.89 -57.96
C HIS A 63 25.75 12.93 -56.82
N GLU A 64 26.27 12.55 -55.65
CA GLU A 64 26.28 13.29 -54.40
C GLU A 64 26.81 14.73 -54.52
N THR A 65 26.04 15.70 -54.02
CA THR A 65 26.56 16.97 -53.52
C THR A 65 25.98 17.26 -52.13
N SER A 66 26.87 17.14 -51.14
CA SER A 66 26.74 17.42 -49.70
C SER A 66 25.81 16.50 -48.87
N PRO A 67 26.23 16.02 -47.67
CA PRO A 67 25.56 14.93 -46.98
C PRO A 67 24.40 15.35 -46.05
N GLN A 68 24.10 16.64 -45.90
CA GLN A 68 23.31 17.12 -44.74
C GLN A 68 22.08 17.99 -45.05
N GLU A 69 21.87 18.49 -46.27
CA GLU A 69 20.79 19.45 -46.53
C GLU A 69 19.57 18.86 -47.26
N LEU A 70 18.38 19.14 -46.72
CA LEU A 70 17.08 18.84 -47.35
C LEU A 70 16.90 19.76 -48.58
N THR A 71 16.51 19.21 -49.74
CA THR A 71 16.20 20.07 -50.90
C THR A 71 14.89 20.82 -50.64
N GLU A 72 14.69 21.98 -51.29
CA GLU A 72 13.46 22.75 -51.17
C GLU A 72 12.20 21.93 -51.51
N ALA A 73 12.27 21.09 -52.55
CA ALA A 73 11.20 20.17 -52.92
C ALA A 73 10.93 19.09 -51.85
N ASP A 74 11.99 18.53 -51.23
CA ASP A 74 11.82 17.57 -50.13
C ASP A 74 11.16 18.25 -48.91
N ARG A 75 11.56 19.49 -48.59
CA ARG A 75 10.98 20.27 -47.49
C ARG A 75 9.49 20.52 -47.70
N GLU A 76 9.10 20.93 -48.91
CA GLU A 76 7.70 21.21 -49.23
C GLU A 76 6.82 19.97 -49.03
N VAL A 77 7.23 18.82 -49.57
CA VAL A 77 6.48 17.56 -49.41
C VAL A 77 6.42 17.12 -47.95
N LEU A 78 7.54 17.19 -47.23
CA LEU A 78 7.60 16.83 -45.81
C LEU A 78 6.72 17.74 -44.95
N LEU A 79 6.66 19.05 -45.22
CA LEU A 79 5.78 19.98 -44.51
C LEU A 79 4.30 19.69 -44.79
N LYS A 80 3.95 19.33 -46.02
CA LYS A 80 2.57 18.93 -46.35
C LYS A 80 2.18 17.63 -45.66
N LEU A 81 3.08 16.64 -45.61
CA LEU A 81 2.88 15.40 -44.85
C LEU A 81 2.77 15.68 -43.35
N ALA A 82 3.58 16.61 -42.83
CA ALA A 82 3.54 17.05 -41.44
C ALA A 82 2.21 17.74 -41.08
N ARG A 83 1.71 18.58 -41.99
CA ARG A 83 0.38 19.20 -41.88
C ARG A 83 -0.72 18.15 -41.84
N LEU A 84 -0.71 17.21 -42.78
CA LEU A 84 -1.67 16.10 -42.82
C LEU A 84 -1.64 15.30 -41.51
N ALA A 85 -0.44 14.99 -41.01
CA ALA A 85 -0.25 14.26 -39.76
C ALA A 85 -0.90 14.98 -38.57
N PHE A 86 -0.69 16.30 -38.48
CA PHE A 86 -1.30 17.15 -37.45
C PHE A 86 -2.82 17.20 -37.55
N GLU A 87 -3.38 17.48 -38.73
CA GLU A 87 -4.83 17.59 -38.92
C GLU A 87 -5.57 16.27 -38.60
N HIS A 88 -4.96 15.12 -38.91
CA HIS A 88 -5.52 13.82 -38.56
C HIS A 88 -5.28 13.43 -37.10
N LEU A 89 -4.17 13.86 -36.49
CA LEU A 89 -3.93 13.64 -35.06
C LEU A 89 -4.99 14.36 -34.21
N GLU A 90 -5.30 15.62 -34.55
CA GLU A 90 -6.32 16.41 -33.86
C GLU A 90 -7.73 15.81 -33.99
N LYS A 91 -8.04 15.25 -35.16
CA LYS A 91 -9.32 14.55 -35.41
C LYS A 91 -9.38 13.15 -34.78
N GLY A 92 -8.27 12.60 -34.29
CA GLY A 92 -8.18 11.22 -33.80
C GLY A 92 -8.23 10.16 -34.91
N ASN A 93 -7.86 10.54 -36.14
CA ASN A 93 -7.88 9.67 -37.31
C ASN A 93 -6.51 9.02 -37.53
N ILE A 94 -6.51 7.70 -37.70
CA ILE A 94 -5.31 6.91 -38.08
C ILE A 94 -5.25 6.71 -39.60
N MET A 95 -6.42 6.66 -40.23
CA MET A 95 -6.61 6.42 -41.65
C MET A 95 -7.12 7.68 -42.34
N PHE A 96 -6.74 7.85 -43.61
CA PHE A 96 -7.16 8.97 -44.46
C PHE A 96 -7.24 8.55 -45.93
N TYR A 97 -7.90 9.37 -46.74
CA TYR A 97 -8.20 9.10 -48.13
C TYR A 97 -7.38 9.99 -49.08
N GLN A 98 -7.50 9.72 -50.38
CA GLN A 98 -6.86 10.55 -51.40
C GLN A 98 -7.32 12.01 -51.33
N GLU A 99 -8.59 12.26 -51.01
CA GLU A 99 -9.13 13.61 -50.89
C GLU A 99 -8.45 14.41 -49.76
N ASP A 100 -8.04 13.74 -48.68
CA ASP A 100 -7.30 14.37 -47.57
C ASP A 100 -5.87 14.76 -47.99
N LEU A 101 -5.21 13.93 -48.82
CA LEU A 101 -3.92 14.25 -49.42
C LEU A 101 -4.01 15.48 -50.33
N GLU A 102 -5.02 15.50 -51.21
CA GLU A 102 -5.28 16.60 -52.14
C GLU A 102 -5.59 17.90 -51.38
N GLN A 103 -6.34 17.83 -50.28
CA GLN A 103 -6.62 18.99 -49.41
C GLN A 103 -5.35 19.58 -48.77
N CYS A 104 -4.34 18.74 -48.52
CA CYS A 104 -3.02 19.18 -48.05
C CYS A 104 -2.07 19.59 -49.20
N GLY A 105 -2.53 19.50 -50.46
CA GLY A 105 -1.73 19.83 -51.64
C GLY A 105 -0.68 18.78 -51.98
N LEU A 106 -0.90 17.52 -51.59
CA LEU A 106 -0.06 16.36 -51.93
C LEU A 106 -0.69 15.56 -53.06
N ASP A 107 0.11 15.23 -54.07
CA ASP A 107 -0.25 14.15 -54.99
C ASP A 107 0.06 12.78 -54.36
N VAL A 108 -0.72 11.75 -54.72
CA VAL A 108 -0.52 10.36 -54.27
C VAL A 108 0.89 9.88 -54.61
N THR A 109 1.44 10.29 -55.75
CA THR A 109 2.80 9.93 -56.16
C THR A 109 3.87 10.60 -55.27
N GLU A 110 3.61 11.80 -54.77
CA GLU A 110 4.51 12.53 -53.85
C GLU A 110 4.48 11.96 -52.43
N ALA A 111 3.31 11.49 -51.96
CA ALA A 111 3.19 10.86 -50.65
C ALA A 111 3.82 9.45 -50.64
N SER A 112 3.61 8.67 -51.71
CA SER A 112 4.04 7.27 -51.81
C SER A 112 5.56 7.07 -51.98
N VAL A 113 6.30 8.09 -52.44
CA VAL A 113 7.78 8.02 -52.52
C VAL A 113 8.46 7.98 -51.15
N TYR A 114 7.76 8.41 -50.09
CA TYR A 114 8.19 8.25 -48.69
C TYR A 114 7.55 7.00 -48.07
N SER A 115 7.72 5.83 -48.71
CA SER A 115 7.06 4.58 -48.30
C SER A 115 7.38 4.11 -46.87
N GLY A 116 8.45 4.61 -46.25
CA GLY A 116 8.76 4.36 -44.84
C GLY A 116 8.04 5.29 -43.86
N VAL A 117 7.27 6.27 -44.35
CA VAL A 117 6.57 7.30 -43.58
C VAL A 117 5.07 7.21 -43.81
N CYS A 118 4.63 7.20 -45.07
CA CYS A 118 3.23 7.10 -45.49
C CYS A 118 3.06 5.91 -46.45
N THR A 119 1.98 5.14 -46.29
CA THR A 119 1.70 3.97 -47.12
C THR A 119 0.22 3.85 -47.45
N GLU A 120 -0.05 3.31 -48.65
CA GLU A 120 -1.38 2.81 -49.00
C GLU A 120 -1.62 1.47 -48.30
N ILE A 121 -2.82 1.24 -47.76
CA ILE A 121 -3.23 -0.04 -47.20
C ILE A 121 -3.94 -0.85 -48.29
N PHE A 122 -3.49 -2.08 -48.53
CA PHE A 122 -4.06 -3.01 -49.51
C PHE A 122 -5.51 -3.49 -49.21
N LYS A 123 -6.17 -2.97 -48.17
CA LYS A 123 -7.58 -3.28 -47.86
C LYS A 123 -8.47 -2.17 -48.40
N ARG A 124 -9.22 -2.50 -49.46
CA ARG A 124 -10.35 -1.71 -49.97
C ARG A 124 -11.52 -1.84 -48.99
N GLU A 125 -11.95 -0.76 -48.37
CA GLU A 125 -13.16 -0.76 -47.55
C GLU A 125 -14.40 -0.89 -48.45
N CYS A 126 -15.20 -1.93 -48.22
CA CYS A 126 -16.48 -2.25 -48.86
C CYS A 126 -16.49 -2.76 -50.31
N VAL A 127 -17.37 -3.74 -50.55
CA VAL A 127 -17.62 -4.46 -51.83
C VAL A 127 -18.17 -3.53 -52.93
N ILE A 128 -18.56 -2.29 -52.59
CA ILE A 128 -19.33 -1.38 -53.45
C ILE A 128 -18.51 -0.14 -53.89
N PHE A 129 -17.57 0.35 -53.07
CA PHE A 129 -16.75 1.52 -53.39
C PHE A 129 -15.27 1.24 -53.09
N GLN A 130 -14.49 0.94 -54.12
CA GLN A 130 -13.06 0.65 -53.99
C GLN A 130 -12.25 1.95 -53.93
N LYS A 131 -12.29 2.68 -52.82
CA LYS A 131 -11.38 3.82 -52.61
C LYS A 131 -10.05 3.34 -51.98
N PRO A 132 -8.90 3.82 -52.46
CA PRO A 132 -7.62 3.59 -51.79
C PRO A 132 -7.62 4.31 -50.43
N VAL A 133 -7.05 3.66 -49.42
CA VAL A 133 -6.96 4.18 -48.04
C VAL A 133 -5.49 4.24 -47.66
N TYR A 134 -5.09 5.33 -47.01
CA TYR A 134 -3.71 5.61 -46.64
C TYR A 134 -3.56 5.78 -45.13
N CYS A 135 -2.36 5.51 -44.64
CA CYS A 135 -1.98 5.79 -43.25
C CYS A 135 -0.50 6.14 -43.16
N PHE A 136 -0.11 6.72 -42.02
CA PHE A 136 1.28 6.68 -41.62
C PHE A 136 1.67 5.25 -41.23
N VAL A 137 2.92 4.86 -41.49
CA VAL A 137 3.41 3.49 -41.20
C VAL A 137 3.17 3.10 -39.74
N HIS A 138 3.21 4.08 -38.83
CA HIS A 138 2.85 3.91 -37.43
C HIS A 138 2.38 5.25 -36.82
N LEU A 139 1.53 5.19 -35.79
CA LEU A 139 0.99 6.38 -35.11
C LEU A 139 2.10 7.30 -34.57
N SER A 140 3.19 6.75 -34.05
CA SER A 140 4.32 7.56 -33.57
C SER A 140 5.03 8.36 -34.68
N ILE A 141 4.95 7.92 -35.95
CA ILE A 141 5.46 8.71 -37.08
C ILE A 141 4.50 9.88 -37.37
N GLN A 142 3.19 9.66 -37.28
CA GLN A 142 2.18 10.71 -37.38
C GLN A 142 2.36 11.75 -36.27
N GLU A 143 2.53 11.33 -35.01
CA GLU A 143 2.74 12.23 -33.88
C GLU A 143 4.05 13.02 -33.99
N PHE A 144 5.14 12.39 -34.44
CA PHE A 144 6.41 13.08 -34.70
C PHE A 144 6.28 14.15 -35.78
N LEU A 145 5.67 13.80 -36.92
CA LEU A 145 5.44 14.75 -38.01
C LEU A 145 4.49 15.87 -37.61
N ALA A 146 3.46 15.58 -36.81
CA ALA A 146 2.60 16.62 -36.25
C ALA A 146 3.40 17.59 -35.36
N ALA A 147 4.32 17.09 -34.53
CA ALA A 147 5.20 17.93 -33.70
C ALA A 147 6.11 18.82 -34.55
N VAL A 148 6.68 18.27 -35.63
CA VAL A 148 7.45 19.04 -36.63
C VAL A 148 6.61 20.16 -37.24
N TYR A 149 5.36 19.87 -37.64
CA TYR A 149 4.46 20.88 -38.20
C TYR A 149 4.12 21.98 -37.20
N MET A 150 3.83 21.62 -35.96
CA MET A 150 3.48 22.58 -34.91
C MET A 150 4.66 23.47 -34.53
N PHE A 151 5.86 22.90 -34.44
CA PHE A 151 7.08 23.68 -34.23
C PHE A 151 7.34 24.65 -35.41
N HIS A 152 7.18 24.17 -36.65
CA HIS A 152 7.27 25.01 -37.86
C HIS A 152 6.23 26.14 -37.85
N CYS A 153 5.00 25.88 -37.42
CA CYS A 153 3.96 26.90 -37.29
C CYS A 153 4.33 27.97 -36.25
N PHE A 154 4.93 27.56 -35.14
CA PHE A 154 5.41 28.47 -34.10
C PHE A 154 6.52 29.40 -34.61
N THR A 155 7.59 28.84 -35.17
CA THR A 155 8.76 29.61 -35.66
C THR A 155 8.38 30.57 -36.79
N ASN A 156 7.53 30.13 -37.73
CA ASN A 156 7.06 30.93 -38.85
C ASN A 156 5.84 31.80 -38.52
N ARG A 157 5.45 31.88 -37.25
CA ARG A 157 4.38 32.77 -36.75
C ARG A 157 3.03 32.55 -37.47
N LYS A 158 2.66 31.30 -37.73
CA LYS A 158 1.33 30.90 -38.24
C LYS A 158 0.30 30.94 -37.10
N THR A 159 0.04 32.15 -36.59
CA THR A 159 -0.77 32.41 -35.38
C THR A 159 -2.15 31.76 -35.42
N GLU A 160 -2.82 31.76 -36.57
CA GLU A 160 -4.15 31.17 -36.74
C GLU A 160 -4.16 29.67 -36.39
N VAL A 161 -3.14 28.93 -36.84
CA VAL A 161 -3.01 27.48 -36.59
C VAL A 161 -2.77 27.22 -35.11
N LEU A 162 -1.90 28.01 -34.48
CA LEU A 162 -1.58 27.89 -33.05
C LEU A 162 -2.80 28.20 -32.18
N LYS A 163 -3.56 29.26 -32.51
CA LYS A 163 -4.80 29.64 -31.81
C LYS A 163 -5.87 28.56 -31.94
N ASN A 164 -6.07 28.02 -33.13
CA ASN A 164 -7.05 26.96 -33.34
C ASN A 164 -6.71 25.70 -32.54
N PHE A 165 -5.44 25.31 -32.53
CA PHE A 165 -4.99 24.15 -31.75
C PHE A 165 -5.09 24.38 -30.24
N LEU A 166 -4.52 25.48 -29.74
CA LEU A 166 -4.47 25.74 -28.29
C LEU A 166 -5.83 26.14 -27.72
N GLY A 167 -6.71 26.74 -28.53
CA GLY A 167 -8.02 27.23 -28.09
C GLY A 167 -7.86 28.17 -26.90
N ASP A 168 -8.61 27.89 -25.83
CA ASP A 168 -8.56 28.68 -24.59
C ASP A 168 -7.17 28.72 -23.95
N PHE A 169 -6.29 27.74 -24.20
CA PHE A 169 -4.92 27.71 -23.67
C PHE A 169 -3.98 28.71 -24.34
N TYR A 170 -4.42 29.36 -25.43
CA TYR A 170 -3.63 30.38 -26.11
C TYR A 170 -3.56 31.68 -25.28
N ASP A 171 -4.66 32.07 -24.62
CA ASP A 171 -4.77 33.35 -23.89
C ASP A 171 -4.89 33.19 -22.35
N SER A 172 -5.24 31.99 -21.85
CA SER A 172 -5.66 31.78 -20.44
C SER A 172 -4.57 31.66 -19.38
N HIS A 173 -3.34 31.27 -19.73
CA HIS A 173 -2.31 30.98 -18.71
C HIS A 173 -1.68 32.22 -18.06
N TYR A 174 -1.91 33.43 -18.58
CA TYR A 174 -1.35 34.67 -18.02
C TYR A 174 -2.33 35.86 -18.16
N PRO A 175 -3.30 36.01 -17.24
CA PRO A 175 -4.21 37.16 -17.25
C PRO A 175 -3.42 38.46 -17.08
N GLY A 176 -3.46 39.34 -18.08
CA GLY A 176 -2.76 40.63 -18.10
C GLY A 176 -1.66 40.78 -19.14
N ARG A 177 -1.39 39.74 -19.96
CA ARG A 177 -0.51 39.88 -21.13
C ARG A 177 -1.12 40.86 -22.13
N ASN A 178 -0.32 41.81 -22.62
CA ASN A 178 -0.74 42.67 -23.72
C ASN A 178 -1.03 41.78 -24.96
N PRO A 179 -2.21 41.84 -25.59
CA PRO A 179 -2.55 41.06 -26.78
C PRO A 179 -1.58 41.22 -27.97
N ASP A 180 -0.74 42.26 -27.96
CA ASP A 180 0.32 42.49 -28.96
C ASP A 180 1.61 41.65 -28.72
N ASN A 181 1.81 41.08 -27.52
CA ASN A 181 3.00 40.29 -27.18
C ASN A 181 2.81 38.82 -27.57
N LYS A 182 3.49 38.40 -28.65
CA LYS A 182 3.51 37.01 -29.12
C LYS A 182 4.09 36.04 -28.07
N PRO A 183 3.61 34.77 -28.03
CA PRO A 183 4.13 33.77 -27.09
C PRO A 183 5.61 33.52 -27.32
N SER A 184 6.39 33.42 -26.24
CA SER A 184 7.76 32.93 -26.31
C SER A 184 7.75 31.41 -26.53
N LEU A 185 8.94 30.83 -26.76
CA LEU A 185 9.06 29.38 -26.94
C LEU A 185 8.65 28.63 -25.67
N ASP A 186 9.03 29.15 -24.51
CA ASP A 186 8.66 28.62 -23.20
C ASP A 186 7.16 28.70 -22.95
N ASP A 187 6.51 29.83 -23.26
CA ASP A 187 5.04 29.94 -23.18
C ASP A 187 4.34 28.92 -24.09
N PHE A 188 4.86 28.74 -25.31
CA PHE A 188 4.27 27.80 -26.27
C PHE A 188 4.37 26.34 -25.78
N HIS A 189 5.53 25.92 -25.28
CA HIS A 189 5.70 24.58 -24.73
C HIS A 189 4.82 24.35 -23.51
N ASP A 190 4.71 25.35 -22.63
CA ASP A 190 3.87 25.33 -21.45
C ASP A 190 2.38 25.11 -21.81
N SER A 191 1.84 25.92 -22.72
CA SER A 191 0.46 25.79 -23.22
C SER A 191 0.19 24.44 -23.89
N VAL A 192 1.12 23.95 -24.72
CA VAL A 192 0.96 22.66 -25.42
C VAL A 192 1.01 21.50 -24.44
N MET A 193 1.93 21.53 -23.47
CA MET A 193 2.04 20.51 -22.44
C MET A 193 0.76 20.47 -21.59
N TYR A 194 0.24 21.63 -21.18
CA TYR A 194 -1.01 21.70 -20.41
C TYR A 194 -2.20 21.10 -21.19
N LYS A 195 -2.32 21.40 -22.48
CA LYS A 195 -3.33 20.76 -23.35
C LYS A 195 -3.18 19.24 -23.39
N SER A 196 -1.94 18.72 -23.42
CA SER A 196 -1.68 17.28 -23.35
C SER A 196 -2.10 16.68 -22.01
N LEU A 197 -1.79 17.34 -20.89
CA LEU A 197 -2.15 16.88 -19.56
C LEU A 197 -3.68 16.79 -19.37
N LYS A 198 -4.45 17.70 -19.98
CA LYS A 198 -5.93 17.68 -20.00
C LYS A 198 -6.53 16.69 -21.00
N SER A 199 -5.72 16.06 -21.86
CA SER A 199 -6.21 15.09 -22.82
C SER A 199 -6.74 13.83 -22.14
N LYS A 200 -7.99 13.46 -22.41
CA LYS A 200 -8.68 12.33 -21.77
C LYS A 200 -7.99 10.97 -22.02
N ASN A 201 -7.42 10.77 -23.21
CA ASN A 201 -6.86 9.49 -23.65
C ASN A 201 -5.34 9.54 -23.90
N GLY A 202 -4.70 10.71 -23.76
CA GLY A 202 -3.24 10.82 -23.88
C GLY A 202 -2.70 10.80 -25.30
N HIS A 203 -3.58 10.99 -26.29
CA HIS A 203 -3.19 11.01 -27.71
C HIS A 203 -2.20 12.13 -28.10
N LEU A 204 -1.87 13.05 -27.18
CA LEU A 204 -0.88 14.11 -27.40
C LEU A 204 0.44 13.85 -26.66
N ASP A 205 0.54 12.79 -25.85
CA ASP A 205 1.68 12.58 -24.95
C ASP A 205 2.98 12.37 -25.71
N LEU A 206 2.97 11.55 -26.76
CA LEU A 206 4.15 11.32 -27.57
C LEU A 206 4.45 12.53 -28.49
N PHE A 207 3.40 13.19 -28.98
CA PHE A 207 3.53 14.45 -29.71
C PHE A 207 4.26 15.53 -28.89
N VAL A 208 3.91 15.73 -27.61
CA VAL A 208 4.59 16.73 -26.78
C VAL A 208 6.02 16.34 -26.41
N ARG A 209 6.32 15.04 -26.24
CA ARG A 209 7.70 14.56 -26.07
C ARG A 209 8.57 14.97 -27.25
N PHE A 210 8.09 14.71 -28.47
CA PHE A 210 8.78 15.11 -29.69
C PHE A 210 8.94 16.62 -29.78
N LEU A 211 7.89 17.38 -29.49
CA LEU A 211 7.93 18.84 -29.53
C LEU A 211 9.04 19.42 -28.64
N HIS A 212 9.15 18.92 -27.40
CA HIS A 212 10.20 19.33 -26.46
C HIS A 212 11.61 18.90 -26.93
N GLY A 213 11.76 17.70 -27.49
CA GLY A 213 13.05 17.26 -28.03
C GLY A 213 13.51 18.05 -29.27
N LEU A 214 12.56 18.54 -30.08
CA LEU A 214 12.85 19.29 -31.31
C LEU A 214 13.53 20.64 -31.04
N CYS A 215 13.37 21.23 -29.86
CA CYS A 215 14.00 22.52 -29.52
C CYS A 215 15.52 22.44 -29.29
N LEU A 216 16.06 21.23 -29.10
CA LEU A 216 17.49 21.03 -28.85
C LEU A 216 18.34 21.24 -30.12
N GLU A 217 19.58 21.70 -29.92
CA GLU A 217 20.55 21.96 -30.99
C GLU A 217 20.78 20.74 -31.91
N SER A 218 20.79 19.52 -31.35
CA SER A 218 20.93 18.28 -32.14
C SER A 218 19.85 18.15 -33.20
N ASN A 219 18.59 18.40 -32.83
CA ASN A 219 17.44 18.29 -33.72
C ASN A 219 17.30 19.53 -34.63
N GLN A 220 17.62 20.72 -34.14
CA GLN A 220 17.68 21.93 -34.96
C GLN A 220 18.76 21.85 -36.04
N ARG A 221 19.90 21.20 -35.77
CA ARG A 221 20.94 20.95 -36.78
C ARG A 221 20.46 19.99 -37.87
N LEU A 222 19.69 18.97 -37.51
CA LEU A 222 19.21 17.94 -38.45
C LEU A 222 18.00 18.40 -39.28
N LEU A 223 17.08 19.15 -38.67
CA LEU A 223 15.78 19.49 -39.23
C LEU A 223 15.50 21.00 -39.26
N GLY A 224 16.46 21.88 -38.94
CA GLY A 224 16.23 23.33 -38.82
C GLY A 224 15.67 23.98 -40.09
N ASP A 225 16.04 23.45 -41.24
CA ASP A 225 15.49 23.79 -42.54
C ASP A 225 13.99 23.52 -42.70
N LEU A 226 13.47 22.53 -41.97
CA LEU A 226 12.06 22.15 -41.93
C LEU A 226 11.32 22.89 -40.80
N LEU A 227 11.97 23.00 -39.63
CA LEU A 227 11.43 23.61 -38.42
C LEU A 227 11.38 25.14 -38.48
N GLY A 228 12.13 25.79 -39.38
CA GLY A 228 12.32 27.23 -39.42
C GLY A 228 13.51 27.63 -38.54
N GLN A 229 14.64 27.98 -39.17
CA GLN A 229 15.89 28.30 -38.50
C GLN A 229 15.68 29.36 -37.41
N THR A 230 15.86 28.97 -36.15
CA THR A 230 15.73 29.86 -35.00
C THR A 230 16.89 29.58 -34.04
N GLU A 231 17.70 30.59 -33.73
CA GLU A 231 18.68 30.48 -32.64
C GLU A 231 17.92 30.47 -31.30
N ILE A 232 17.88 29.31 -30.65
CA ILE A 232 17.24 29.13 -29.35
C ILE A 232 18.32 29.26 -28.27
N SER A 233 18.19 30.25 -27.40
CA SER A 233 19.19 30.48 -26.36
C SER A 233 19.14 29.39 -25.27
N PRO A 234 20.29 29.02 -24.66
CA PRO A 234 20.31 28.07 -23.55
C PRO A 234 19.40 28.48 -22.37
N GLU A 235 19.27 29.79 -22.11
CA GLU A 235 18.40 30.31 -21.05
C GLU A 235 16.92 30.02 -21.34
N THR A 236 16.52 30.02 -22.61
CA THR A 236 15.15 29.68 -23.01
C THR A 236 14.88 28.19 -22.81
N ILE A 237 15.84 27.33 -23.13
CA ILE A 237 15.75 25.89 -22.86
C ILE A 237 15.64 25.63 -21.36
N GLN A 238 16.42 26.35 -20.54
CA GLN A 238 16.33 26.23 -19.07
C GLN A 238 14.98 26.69 -18.53
N ARG A 239 14.35 27.73 -19.10
CA ARG A 239 12.98 28.12 -18.73
C ARG A 239 11.96 27.03 -19.08
N VAL A 240 12.04 26.41 -20.26
CA VAL A 240 11.18 25.28 -20.64
C VAL A 240 11.33 24.11 -19.65
N ILE A 241 12.58 23.75 -19.30
CA ILE A 241 12.86 22.69 -18.32
C ILE A 241 12.30 23.06 -16.94
N HIS A 242 12.46 24.31 -16.52
CA HIS A 242 11.92 24.79 -15.25
C HIS A 242 10.40 24.71 -15.24
N ASN A 243 9.70 25.15 -16.29
CA ASN A 243 8.25 25.05 -16.39
C ASN A 243 7.77 23.59 -16.27
N LEU A 244 8.43 22.64 -16.95
CA LEU A 244 8.13 21.21 -16.80
C LEU A 244 8.34 20.70 -15.36
N LYS A 245 9.30 21.27 -14.62
CA LYS A 245 9.54 20.94 -13.21
C LYS A 245 8.50 21.59 -12.29
N GLU A 246 8.03 22.79 -12.59
CA GLU A 246 7.04 23.55 -11.82
C GLU A 246 5.60 23.06 -12.01
N MET A 247 5.26 22.48 -13.18
CA MET A 247 3.99 21.77 -13.42
C MET A 247 3.74 20.61 -12.44
N ASN A 248 4.74 20.29 -11.63
CA ASN A 248 4.76 19.19 -10.69
C ASN A 248 4.47 19.62 -9.25
N SER A 249 4.26 20.92 -9.01
CA SER A 249 3.93 21.45 -7.68
C SER A 249 2.50 21.10 -7.28
N ASP A 250 2.27 20.89 -5.98
CA ASP A 250 1.02 20.42 -5.39
C ASP A 250 -0.17 21.41 -5.54
N ASP A 251 0.06 22.58 -6.15
CA ASP A 251 -0.88 23.72 -6.22
C ASP A 251 -1.94 23.62 -7.33
N TYR A 252 -1.87 22.64 -8.25
CA TYR A 252 -2.85 22.53 -9.33
C TYR A 252 -4.10 21.74 -8.93
N ASP A 253 -5.23 22.45 -8.88
CA ASP A 253 -6.60 22.03 -8.51
C ASP A 253 -7.18 20.85 -9.35
N ASP A 254 -6.47 20.40 -10.39
CA ASP A 254 -6.78 19.24 -11.21
C ASP A 254 -5.61 18.25 -11.18
N LYS A 255 -5.75 17.18 -10.38
CA LYS A 255 -4.71 16.18 -10.14
C LYS A 255 -4.19 15.55 -11.44
N ILE A 256 -2.92 15.79 -11.78
CA ILE A 256 -2.22 15.13 -12.91
C ILE A 256 -2.16 13.62 -12.64
N SER A 257 -2.57 12.78 -13.60
CA SER A 257 -2.53 11.32 -13.42
C SER A 257 -1.10 10.76 -13.36
N PRO A 258 -0.87 9.56 -12.79
CA PRO A 258 0.47 8.96 -12.75
C PRO A 258 1.11 8.80 -14.14
N ASP A 259 0.33 8.37 -15.14
CA ASP A 259 0.81 8.25 -16.53
C ASP A 259 1.27 9.58 -17.12
N ARG A 260 0.55 10.67 -16.79
CA ARG A 260 0.89 12.03 -17.25
C ARG A 260 2.13 12.57 -16.55
N SER A 261 2.35 12.23 -15.28
CA SER A 261 3.61 12.53 -14.60
C SER A 261 4.79 11.75 -15.19
N ILE A 262 4.60 10.50 -15.61
CA ILE A 262 5.60 9.75 -16.38
C ILE A 262 5.86 10.45 -17.73
N ASN A 263 4.83 11.03 -18.35
CA ASN A 263 4.99 11.80 -19.58
C ASN A 263 5.89 13.04 -19.40
N ILE A 264 5.70 13.81 -18.32
CA ILE A 264 6.57 14.95 -17.96
C ILE A 264 8.01 14.48 -17.74
N PHE A 265 8.21 13.38 -17.00
CA PHE A 265 9.52 12.77 -16.82
C PHE A 265 10.18 12.39 -18.16
N HIS A 266 9.42 11.86 -19.12
CA HIS A 266 9.94 11.59 -20.46
C HIS A 266 10.25 12.85 -21.26
N CYS A 267 9.47 13.93 -21.14
CA CYS A 267 9.81 15.21 -21.78
C CYS A 267 11.14 15.75 -21.25
N LEU A 268 11.40 15.70 -19.93
CA LEU A 268 12.70 16.08 -19.35
C LEU A 268 13.86 15.26 -19.94
N MET A 269 13.66 13.94 -20.07
CA MET A 269 14.64 13.05 -20.70
C MET A 269 14.87 13.37 -22.19
N GLU A 270 13.83 13.70 -22.95
CA GLU A 270 13.93 14.13 -24.35
C GLU A 270 14.68 15.47 -24.49
N MET A 271 14.62 16.32 -23.46
CA MET A 271 15.40 17.55 -23.36
C MET A 271 16.83 17.35 -22.82
N ASN A 272 17.29 16.10 -22.66
CA ASN A 272 18.56 15.74 -22.04
C ASN A 272 18.74 16.23 -20.58
N ASP A 273 17.66 16.58 -19.87
CA ASP A 273 17.69 16.82 -18.43
C ASP A 273 17.52 15.49 -17.69
N LEU A 274 18.61 15.06 -17.04
CA LEU A 274 18.66 13.80 -16.28
C LEU A 274 18.50 14.02 -14.76
N SER A 275 18.14 15.23 -14.32
CA SER A 275 18.18 15.59 -12.89
C SER A 275 17.26 14.70 -12.04
N VAL A 276 15.99 14.57 -12.43
CA VAL A 276 15.02 13.69 -11.73
C VAL A 276 15.49 12.24 -11.72
N HIS A 277 16.06 11.75 -12.82
CA HIS A 277 16.61 10.40 -12.88
C HIS A 277 17.79 10.21 -11.91
N GLN A 278 18.71 11.18 -11.88
CA GLN A 278 19.87 11.17 -10.98
C GLN A 278 19.44 11.26 -9.51
N GLU A 279 18.49 12.13 -9.18
CA GLU A 279 17.93 12.27 -7.84
C GLU A 279 17.28 10.98 -7.34
N ILE A 280 16.55 10.26 -8.22
CA ILE A 280 15.98 8.95 -7.93
C ILE A 280 17.08 7.89 -7.74
N GLN A 281 18.12 7.90 -8.57
CA GLN A 281 19.25 6.96 -8.45
C GLN A 281 20.05 7.20 -7.16
N GLU A 282 20.26 8.45 -6.78
CA GLU A 282 20.86 8.83 -5.50
C GLU A 282 19.97 8.40 -4.33
N PHE A 283 18.66 8.62 -4.42
CA PHE A 283 17.69 8.16 -3.44
C PHE A 283 17.78 6.63 -3.24
N LEU A 284 17.82 5.87 -4.33
CA LEU A 284 17.95 4.41 -4.28
C LEU A 284 19.28 3.94 -3.67
N LYS A 285 20.35 4.73 -3.76
CA LYS A 285 21.66 4.41 -3.16
C LYS A 285 21.81 4.92 -1.73
N SER A 286 20.94 5.84 -1.29
CA SER A 286 20.99 6.42 0.05
C SER A 286 20.62 5.38 1.11
N GLU A 287 21.35 5.37 2.21
CA GLU A 287 20.97 4.62 3.42
C GLU A 287 19.83 5.32 4.17
N ASN A 288 19.64 6.64 3.97
CA ASN A 288 18.64 7.47 4.66
C ASN A 288 17.42 7.77 3.77
N ARG A 289 16.80 6.74 3.16
CA ARG A 289 15.64 6.91 2.26
C ARG A 289 14.45 7.60 2.93
N SER A 290 14.23 7.34 4.21
CA SER A 290 13.12 7.90 4.99
C SER A 290 13.25 9.40 5.28
N GLU A 291 14.44 10.00 5.11
CA GLU A 291 14.66 11.42 5.38
C GLU A 291 14.44 12.31 4.16
N LYS A 292 14.62 11.77 2.95
CA LYS A 292 14.49 12.52 1.68
C LYS A 292 13.07 12.41 1.15
N GLU A 293 12.35 13.52 1.17
CA GLU A 293 11.00 13.60 0.62
C GLU A 293 11.02 13.46 -0.92
N LEU A 294 10.14 12.61 -1.45
CA LEU A 294 9.92 12.43 -2.88
C LEU A 294 8.70 13.23 -3.33
N SER A 295 8.83 13.91 -4.47
CA SER A 295 7.70 14.55 -5.14
C SER A 295 6.80 13.52 -5.84
N MET A 296 5.57 13.90 -6.18
CA MET A 296 4.63 13.03 -6.91
C MET A 296 5.19 12.49 -8.24
N ILE A 297 5.99 13.29 -8.96
CA ILE A 297 6.64 12.86 -10.20
C ILE A 297 7.77 11.91 -9.92
N GLN A 298 8.61 12.20 -8.92
CA GLN A 298 9.67 11.27 -8.52
C GLN A 298 9.06 9.93 -8.13
N CYS A 299 7.92 9.89 -7.45
CA CYS A 299 7.18 8.67 -7.15
C CYS A 299 6.71 7.93 -8.41
N SER A 300 6.02 8.61 -9.34
CA SER A 300 5.60 8.00 -10.62
C SER A 300 6.78 7.48 -11.46
N ALA A 301 7.85 8.28 -11.56
CA ALA A 301 9.06 7.91 -12.30
C ALA A 301 9.82 6.77 -11.63
N LEU A 302 9.90 6.77 -10.30
CA LEU A 302 10.50 5.68 -9.52
C LEU A 302 9.72 4.38 -9.72
N ALA A 303 8.39 4.41 -9.63
CA ALA A 303 7.55 3.23 -9.85
C ALA A 303 7.78 2.64 -11.25
N PHE A 304 7.81 3.50 -12.27
CA PHE A 304 8.14 3.11 -13.64
C PHE A 304 9.54 2.50 -13.75
N MET A 305 10.55 3.14 -13.16
CA MET A 305 11.94 2.66 -13.20
C MET A 305 12.12 1.31 -12.50
N LEU A 306 11.43 1.07 -11.38
CA LEU A 306 11.44 -0.19 -10.64
C LEU A 306 10.72 -1.28 -11.43
N GLN A 307 9.55 -0.98 -12.00
CA GLN A 307 8.78 -1.90 -12.83
C GLN A 307 9.56 -2.35 -14.06
N MET A 308 10.36 -1.45 -14.65
CA MET A 308 11.18 -1.71 -15.84
C MET A 308 12.63 -2.12 -15.51
N SER A 309 12.91 -2.53 -14.27
CA SER A 309 14.23 -3.00 -13.86
C SER A 309 14.46 -4.45 -14.25
N GLU A 310 15.68 -4.80 -14.69
CA GLU A 310 16.09 -6.19 -14.86
C GLU A 310 16.27 -6.88 -13.50
N GLU A 311 16.60 -6.09 -12.47
CA GLU A 311 16.74 -6.55 -11.08
C GLU A 311 15.38 -6.55 -10.39
N VAL A 312 15.01 -7.69 -9.81
CA VAL A 312 13.79 -7.86 -9.00
C VAL A 312 14.09 -7.39 -7.57
N LEU A 313 13.25 -6.50 -7.03
CA LEU A 313 13.38 -6.07 -5.64
C LEU A 313 13.05 -7.21 -4.67
N ASP A 314 13.86 -7.39 -3.63
CA ASP A 314 13.56 -8.39 -2.61
C ASP A 314 12.36 -7.96 -1.74
N GLU A 315 12.34 -6.70 -1.29
CA GLU A 315 11.24 -6.13 -0.50
C GLU A 315 10.89 -4.72 -1.00
N PHE A 316 9.59 -4.44 -1.02
CA PHE A 316 9.00 -3.16 -1.38
C PHE A 316 7.96 -2.78 -0.32
N ASP A 317 8.36 -1.93 0.62
CA ASP A 317 7.48 -1.37 1.66
C ASP A 317 7.16 0.09 1.35
N LEU A 318 5.88 0.38 1.11
CA LEU A 318 5.43 1.74 0.82
C LEU A 318 5.65 2.73 1.97
N GLN A 319 5.73 2.24 3.22
CA GLN A 319 5.95 3.09 4.39
C GLN A 319 7.39 3.59 4.52
N GLU A 320 8.36 2.99 3.80
CA GLU A 320 9.75 3.44 3.79
C GLU A 320 9.97 4.69 2.92
N TYR A 321 9.00 5.05 2.08
CA TYR A 321 9.09 6.20 1.18
C TYR A 321 8.46 7.43 1.84
N ASN A 322 9.31 8.44 2.09
CA ASN A 322 8.85 9.74 2.57
C ASN A 322 8.23 10.54 1.41
N THR A 323 6.90 10.58 1.36
CA THR A 323 6.10 11.29 0.35
C THR A 323 4.66 11.42 0.85
N SER A 324 3.86 12.28 0.23
CA SER A 324 2.41 12.36 0.46
C SER A 324 1.70 11.02 0.24
N GLU A 325 0.49 10.85 0.80
CA GLU A 325 -0.33 9.63 0.61
C GLU A 325 -0.54 9.30 -0.87
N TRP A 326 -0.85 10.31 -1.69
CA TRP A 326 -0.99 10.17 -3.14
C TRP A 326 0.32 9.77 -3.83
N GLY A 327 1.46 10.27 -3.34
CA GLY A 327 2.78 9.84 -3.80
C GLY A 327 3.05 8.36 -3.52
N ARG A 328 2.64 7.84 -2.34
CA ARG A 328 2.74 6.40 -2.03
C ARG A 328 1.89 5.56 -2.98
N LEU A 329 0.66 5.97 -3.27
CA LEU A 329 -0.20 5.25 -4.21
C LEU A 329 0.41 5.19 -5.62
N ARG A 330 1.11 6.26 -6.06
CA ARG A 330 1.83 6.28 -7.36
C ARG A 330 2.96 5.26 -7.46
N LEU A 331 3.47 4.75 -6.34
CA LEU A 331 4.54 3.75 -6.30
C LEU A 331 4.03 2.31 -6.46
N ILE A 332 2.73 2.05 -6.28
CA ILE A 332 2.12 0.71 -6.33
C ILE A 332 2.47 -0.09 -7.59
N PRO A 333 2.56 0.48 -8.82
CA PRO A 333 2.97 -0.28 -10.00
C PRO A 333 4.33 -1.01 -9.88
N ALA A 334 5.19 -0.60 -8.94
CA ALA A 334 6.46 -1.27 -8.65
C ALA A 334 6.29 -2.69 -8.10
N VAL A 335 5.12 -3.04 -7.52
CA VAL A 335 4.84 -4.39 -6.99
C VAL A 335 4.97 -5.48 -8.05
N ARG A 336 4.87 -5.11 -9.34
CA ARG A 336 5.09 -6.00 -10.48
C ARG A 336 6.50 -6.59 -10.54
N ASN A 337 7.48 -5.94 -9.93
CA ASN A 337 8.88 -6.36 -9.98
C ASN A 337 9.52 -6.48 -8.58
N CYS A 338 8.78 -7.07 -7.63
CA CYS A 338 9.29 -7.38 -6.30
C CYS A 338 8.90 -8.79 -5.83
N ARG A 339 9.61 -9.32 -4.83
CA ARG A 339 9.29 -10.60 -4.17
C ARG A 339 8.34 -10.41 -2.99
N LYS A 340 8.55 -9.37 -2.20
CA LYS A 340 7.71 -9.02 -1.04
C LYS A 340 7.15 -7.62 -1.20
N ALA A 341 5.84 -7.47 -1.10
CA ALA A 341 5.18 -6.18 -1.12
C ALA A 341 4.46 -5.94 0.21
N ARG A 342 4.78 -4.83 0.88
CA ARG A 342 4.08 -4.34 2.08
C ARG A 342 3.37 -3.05 1.73
N LEU A 343 2.06 -3.15 1.57
CA LEU A 343 1.14 -2.07 1.20
C LEU A 343 0.24 -1.69 2.38
N THR A 344 0.74 -1.86 3.61
CA THR A 344 -0.05 -1.66 4.82
C THR A 344 -0.37 -0.19 5.04
N ARG A 345 -1.58 0.14 5.51
CA ARG A 345 -1.98 1.52 5.85
C ARG A 345 -1.76 2.52 4.70
N CYS A 346 -2.05 2.12 3.46
CA CYS A 346 -1.81 2.95 2.27
C CYS A 346 -3.07 3.63 1.71
N GLY A 347 -4.27 3.20 2.13
CA GLY A 347 -5.52 3.81 1.68
C GLY A 347 -5.86 3.32 0.28
N LEU A 348 -5.63 2.03 0.06
CA LEU A 348 -5.74 1.40 -1.25
C LEU A 348 -7.17 1.47 -1.77
N SER A 349 -7.31 1.91 -3.01
CA SER A 349 -8.55 1.88 -3.76
C SER A 349 -8.77 0.53 -4.47
N GLU A 350 -9.95 0.34 -5.05
CA GLU A 350 -10.22 -0.79 -5.95
C GLU A 350 -9.24 -0.81 -7.13
N THR A 351 -8.93 0.37 -7.71
CA THR A 351 -7.98 0.47 -8.83
C THR A 351 -6.57 0.04 -8.44
N ASP A 352 -6.16 0.29 -7.20
CA ASP A 352 -4.86 -0.16 -6.70
C ASP A 352 -4.83 -1.69 -6.56
N CYS A 353 -5.94 -2.29 -6.10
CA CYS A 353 -6.09 -3.74 -6.04
C CYS A 353 -6.06 -4.39 -7.44
N GLU A 354 -6.58 -3.72 -8.47
CA GLU A 354 -6.46 -4.19 -9.86
C GLU A 354 -5.00 -4.19 -10.33
N VAL A 355 -4.21 -3.18 -9.95
CA VAL A 355 -2.76 -3.14 -10.27
C VAL A 355 -2.04 -4.31 -9.59
N VAL A 356 -2.33 -4.59 -8.32
CA VAL A 356 -1.77 -5.74 -7.59
C VAL A 356 -2.23 -7.07 -8.22
N ALA A 357 -3.50 -7.20 -8.59
CA ALA A 357 -4.02 -8.38 -9.27
C ALA A 357 -3.35 -8.59 -10.64
N SER A 358 -3.07 -7.52 -11.37
CA SER A 358 -2.32 -7.54 -12.63
C SER A 358 -0.87 -7.98 -12.43
N ALA A 359 -0.22 -7.54 -11.35
CA ALA A 359 1.11 -8.01 -10.96
C ALA A 359 1.11 -9.52 -10.65
N LEU A 360 0.11 -10.02 -9.92
CA LEU A 360 -0.05 -11.46 -9.66
C LEU A 360 -0.27 -12.28 -10.94
N LYS A 361 -0.95 -11.71 -11.94
CA LYS A 361 -1.18 -12.33 -13.26
C LYS A 361 0.05 -12.35 -14.16
N SER A 362 1.03 -11.49 -13.90
CA SER A 362 2.17 -11.27 -14.79
C SER A 362 3.01 -12.54 -14.98
N ASN A 363 3.74 -12.61 -16.10
CA ASN A 363 4.61 -13.75 -16.42
C ASN A 363 6.03 -13.26 -16.74
N PRO A 364 7.03 -13.57 -15.90
CA PRO A 364 6.89 -14.22 -14.59
C PRO A 364 6.24 -13.30 -13.55
N SER A 365 5.48 -13.87 -12.61
CA SER A 365 5.11 -13.20 -11.37
C SER A 365 6.21 -13.46 -10.34
N HIS A 366 6.79 -12.39 -9.79
CA HIS A 366 7.86 -12.47 -8.80
C HIS A 366 7.35 -12.46 -7.35
N LEU A 367 6.10 -12.03 -7.14
CA LEU A 367 5.54 -11.79 -5.83
C LEU A 367 5.26 -13.10 -5.09
N THR A 368 5.95 -13.30 -3.97
CA THR A 368 5.81 -14.45 -3.07
C THR A 368 5.16 -14.04 -1.75
N GLU A 369 5.28 -12.79 -1.32
CA GLU A 369 4.63 -12.28 -0.11
C GLU A 369 3.91 -10.96 -0.38
N LEU A 370 2.65 -10.88 0.04
CA LEU A 370 1.81 -9.70 -0.09
C LEU A 370 1.12 -9.39 1.24
N ASP A 371 1.42 -8.23 1.79
CA ASP A 371 0.76 -7.69 2.98
C ASP A 371 0.00 -6.42 2.60
N MET A 372 -1.34 -6.51 2.59
CA MET A 372 -2.24 -5.38 2.36
C MET A 372 -3.04 -5.02 3.61
N SER A 373 -2.59 -5.46 4.80
CA SER A 373 -3.28 -5.24 6.06
C SER A 373 -3.52 -3.76 6.39
N TRP A 374 -4.56 -3.48 7.17
CA TRP A 374 -4.93 -2.13 7.62
C TRP A 374 -5.29 -1.20 6.47
N ASN A 375 -6.01 -1.73 5.48
CA ASN A 375 -6.60 -0.96 4.38
C ASN A 375 -8.07 -1.31 4.26
N ASP A 376 -8.93 -0.32 4.06
CA ASP A 376 -10.37 -0.54 3.93
C ASP A 376 -10.73 -1.12 2.53
N LEU A 377 -10.35 -2.38 2.30
CA LEU A 377 -10.51 -3.04 1.01
C LEU A 377 -11.96 -3.42 0.75
N GLN A 378 -12.69 -3.81 1.80
CA GLN A 378 -14.03 -4.36 1.69
C GLN A 378 -14.06 -5.61 0.78
N ASP A 379 -15.25 -6.21 0.60
CA ASP A 379 -15.38 -7.42 -0.21
C ASP A 379 -15.14 -7.19 -1.72
N SER A 380 -15.41 -5.97 -2.21
CA SER A 380 -15.28 -5.63 -3.63
C SER A 380 -13.83 -5.60 -4.10
N ALA A 381 -12.91 -5.03 -3.32
CA ALA A 381 -11.51 -4.99 -3.70
C ALA A 381 -10.85 -6.38 -3.55
N VAL A 382 -11.25 -7.18 -2.55
CA VAL A 382 -10.79 -8.58 -2.44
C VAL A 382 -11.23 -9.42 -3.64
N LYS A 383 -12.44 -9.20 -4.16
CA LYS A 383 -12.89 -9.85 -5.40
C LYS A 383 -11.93 -9.56 -6.57
N LEU A 384 -11.46 -8.32 -6.71
CA LEU A 384 -10.52 -7.92 -7.76
C LEU A 384 -9.14 -8.59 -7.54
N LEU A 385 -8.66 -8.62 -6.30
CA LEU A 385 -7.43 -9.30 -5.92
C LEU A 385 -7.49 -10.80 -6.23
N CYS A 386 -8.63 -11.45 -5.96
CA CYS A 386 -8.88 -12.87 -6.22
C CYS A 386 -8.74 -13.23 -7.70
N ALA A 387 -9.10 -12.33 -8.63
CA ALA A 387 -8.84 -12.55 -10.05
C ALA A 387 -7.33 -12.71 -10.35
N GLY A 388 -6.46 -12.10 -9.54
CA GLY A 388 -5.01 -12.29 -9.57
C GLY A 388 -4.57 -13.64 -9.02
N LEU A 389 -5.13 -14.05 -7.87
CA LEU A 389 -4.85 -15.32 -7.20
C LEU A 389 -5.26 -16.54 -8.04
N GLU A 390 -6.35 -16.42 -8.81
CA GLU A 390 -6.82 -17.44 -9.77
C GLU A 390 -5.84 -17.73 -10.91
N SER A 391 -4.91 -16.80 -11.20
CA SER A 391 -3.98 -16.95 -12.30
C SER A 391 -3.01 -18.10 -12.08
N PRO A 392 -2.75 -18.95 -13.09
CA PRO A 392 -1.73 -20.00 -13.00
C PRO A 392 -0.30 -19.44 -12.89
N ASN A 393 -0.11 -18.15 -13.18
CA ASN A 393 1.18 -17.49 -13.01
C ASN A 393 1.41 -17.01 -11.56
N CYS A 394 0.37 -16.99 -10.72
CA CYS A 394 0.48 -16.54 -9.33
C CYS A 394 1.35 -17.52 -8.52
N ARG A 395 2.36 -16.97 -7.84
CA ARG A 395 3.33 -17.71 -7.00
C ARG A 395 3.28 -17.29 -5.53
N LEU A 396 2.19 -16.65 -5.13
CA LEU A 396 2.06 -16.09 -3.79
C LEU A 396 2.07 -17.21 -2.74
N GLU A 397 2.97 -17.09 -1.78
CA GLU A 397 3.16 -18.02 -0.66
C GLU A 397 2.57 -17.45 0.64
N THR A 398 2.56 -16.13 0.79
CA THR A 398 2.02 -15.44 1.97
C THR A 398 1.05 -14.34 1.55
N LEU A 399 -0.16 -14.37 2.11
CA LEU A 399 -1.17 -13.34 1.96
C LEU A 399 -1.65 -12.86 3.34
N ARG A 400 -1.50 -11.56 3.60
CA ARG A 400 -1.99 -10.93 4.84
C ARG A 400 -3.00 -9.83 4.49
N LEU A 401 -4.22 -9.99 5.00
CA LEU A 401 -5.36 -9.07 4.84
C LEU A 401 -5.99 -8.73 6.19
N LYS A 402 -5.17 -8.57 7.23
CA LYS A 402 -5.64 -8.16 8.56
C LYS A 402 -6.33 -6.82 8.54
N ASP A 403 -7.45 -6.71 9.26
CA ASP A 403 -8.24 -5.47 9.39
C ASP A 403 -8.43 -4.78 8.03
N CYS A 404 -9.13 -5.47 7.13
CA CYS A 404 -9.40 -5.01 5.78
C CYS A 404 -10.88 -4.76 5.47
N GLY A 405 -11.74 -4.79 6.51
CA GLY A 405 -13.19 -4.69 6.35
C GLY A 405 -13.80 -5.91 5.67
N LEU A 406 -13.20 -7.09 5.81
CA LEU A 406 -13.66 -8.30 5.13
C LEU A 406 -14.84 -8.95 5.87
N SER A 407 -15.80 -9.48 5.09
CA SER A 407 -16.93 -10.28 5.59
C SER A 407 -16.83 -11.75 5.15
N GLU A 408 -17.86 -12.54 5.43
CA GLU A 408 -17.99 -13.89 4.90
C GLU A 408 -17.95 -13.96 3.35
N ILE A 409 -18.32 -12.88 2.65
CA ILE A 409 -18.29 -12.80 1.17
C ILE A 409 -16.86 -12.84 0.65
N SER A 410 -15.92 -12.18 1.33
CA SER A 410 -14.50 -12.26 1.00
C SER A 410 -13.96 -13.68 1.13
N CYS A 411 -14.40 -14.43 2.14
CA CYS A 411 -14.04 -15.84 2.30
C CYS A 411 -14.54 -16.70 1.13
N ASP A 412 -15.73 -16.43 0.58
CA ASP A 412 -16.22 -17.10 -0.64
C ASP A 412 -15.31 -16.83 -1.84
N TYR A 413 -14.91 -15.57 -2.06
CA TYR A 413 -14.01 -15.21 -3.16
C TYR A 413 -12.64 -15.86 -3.01
N LEU A 414 -12.05 -15.81 -1.82
CA LEU A 414 -10.76 -16.44 -1.52
C LEU A 414 -10.85 -17.97 -1.69
N ALA A 415 -11.93 -18.59 -1.22
CA ALA A 415 -12.18 -20.02 -1.39
C ALA A 415 -12.29 -20.43 -2.86
N ALA A 416 -13.00 -19.65 -3.68
CA ALA A 416 -13.10 -19.92 -5.11
C ALA A 416 -11.75 -19.77 -5.83
N ALA A 417 -11.01 -18.69 -5.52
CA ALA A 417 -9.74 -18.38 -6.17
C ALA A 417 -8.65 -19.40 -5.83
N LEU A 418 -8.47 -19.69 -4.54
CA LEU A 418 -7.42 -20.61 -4.07
C LEU A 418 -7.75 -22.06 -4.39
N LYS A 419 -9.02 -22.43 -4.53
CA LYS A 419 -9.39 -23.77 -5.03
C LYS A 419 -8.96 -23.96 -6.50
N SER A 420 -8.96 -22.89 -7.28
CA SER A 420 -8.57 -22.90 -8.70
C SER A 420 -7.05 -22.97 -8.87
N ASN A 421 -6.28 -22.33 -7.98
CA ASN A 421 -4.81 -22.36 -7.97
C ASN A 421 -4.21 -22.68 -6.57
N PRO A 422 -4.33 -23.92 -6.06
CA PRO A 422 -4.09 -24.23 -4.65
C PRO A 422 -2.63 -24.43 -4.22
N SER A 423 -1.66 -24.45 -5.14
CA SER A 423 -0.36 -25.09 -4.87
C SER A 423 0.71 -24.26 -4.16
N HIS A 424 0.54 -22.93 -4.04
CA HIS A 424 1.62 -22.04 -3.60
C HIS A 424 1.41 -21.40 -2.24
N LEU A 425 0.17 -21.07 -1.87
CA LEU A 425 -0.10 -20.33 -0.64
C LEU A 425 0.11 -21.22 0.59
N ARG A 426 0.95 -20.75 1.52
CA ARG A 426 1.35 -21.41 2.78
C ARG A 426 0.87 -20.65 4.01
N GLU A 427 0.84 -19.33 3.95
CA GLU A 427 0.39 -18.47 5.05
C GLU A 427 -0.81 -17.62 4.60
N LEU A 428 -1.89 -17.71 5.37
CA LEU A 428 -3.06 -16.84 5.24
C LEU A 428 -3.39 -16.21 6.59
N ASP A 429 -3.37 -14.88 6.63
CA ASP A 429 -3.73 -14.09 7.81
C ASP A 429 -4.92 -13.18 7.49
N LEU A 430 -6.08 -13.52 8.04
CA LEU A 430 -7.33 -12.75 7.89
C LEU A 430 -7.80 -12.17 9.23
N SER A 431 -6.91 -12.10 10.22
CA SER A 431 -7.24 -11.63 11.57
C SER A 431 -7.88 -10.23 11.57
N TRP A 432 -8.72 -9.93 12.56
CA TRP A 432 -9.38 -8.63 12.74
C TRP A 432 -10.36 -8.28 11.62
N ASN A 433 -11.03 -9.28 11.04
CA ASN A 433 -12.09 -9.09 10.06
C ASN A 433 -13.38 -9.76 10.53
N ASN A 434 -14.55 -9.24 10.15
CA ASN A 434 -15.84 -9.76 10.61
C ASN A 434 -16.30 -10.98 9.79
N LEU A 435 -15.52 -12.07 9.83
CA LEU A 435 -15.74 -13.25 8.99
C LEU A 435 -16.90 -14.12 9.46
N GLN A 436 -17.15 -14.14 10.79
CA GLN A 436 -18.14 -15.00 11.45
C GLN A 436 -17.91 -16.50 11.18
N ASP A 437 -18.77 -17.35 11.76
CA ASP A 437 -18.68 -18.80 11.54
C ASP A 437 -18.95 -19.22 10.08
N SER A 438 -19.75 -18.43 9.34
CA SER A 438 -20.03 -18.66 7.93
C SER A 438 -18.79 -18.48 7.06
N GLY A 439 -17.96 -17.46 7.30
CA GLY A 439 -16.71 -17.26 6.58
C GLY A 439 -15.73 -18.42 6.78
N VAL A 440 -15.57 -18.89 8.03
CA VAL A 440 -14.70 -20.04 8.35
C VAL A 440 -15.18 -21.31 7.66
N LYS A 441 -16.49 -21.54 7.60
CA LYS A 441 -17.07 -22.67 6.87
C LYS A 441 -16.64 -22.68 5.39
N GLN A 442 -16.54 -21.52 4.75
CA GLN A 442 -16.13 -21.41 3.35
C GLN A 442 -14.63 -21.65 3.18
N LEU A 443 -13.81 -21.14 4.10
CA LEU A 443 -12.38 -21.43 4.13
C LEU A 443 -12.10 -22.93 4.38
N CYS A 444 -12.96 -23.63 5.11
CA CYS A 444 -12.82 -25.07 5.34
C CYS A 444 -12.89 -25.88 4.02
N VAL A 445 -13.62 -25.41 3.01
CA VAL A 445 -13.64 -26.03 1.66
C VAL A 445 -12.24 -26.03 1.03
N LEU A 446 -11.40 -25.04 1.34
CA LEU A 446 -10.00 -25.01 0.94
C LEU A 446 -9.14 -25.99 1.74
N LEU A 447 -9.31 -26.01 3.06
CA LEU A 447 -8.54 -26.91 3.94
C LEU A 447 -8.77 -28.38 3.60
N GLU A 448 -10.01 -28.75 3.24
CA GLU A 448 -10.39 -30.09 2.77
C GLU A 448 -9.77 -30.45 1.40
N ASN A 449 -9.27 -29.48 0.63
CA ASN A 449 -8.65 -29.74 -0.66
C ASN A 449 -7.28 -30.41 -0.47
N PRO A 450 -7.03 -31.62 -1.02
CA PRO A 450 -5.75 -32.32 -0.87
C PRO A 450 -4.54 -31.59 -1.47
N ARG A 451 -4.77 -30.56 -2.28
CA ARG A 451 -3.70 -29.71 -2.85
C ARG A 451 -3.38 -28.49 -1.99
N CYS A 452 -4.20 -28.18 -0.98
CA CYS A 452 -3.94 -27.10 -0.05
C CYS A 452 -2.68 -27.40 0.76
N ARG A 453 -1.79 -26.42 0.90
CA ARG A 453 -0.50 -26.55 1.59
C ARG A 453 -0.32 -25.49 2.68
N PHE A 454 -1.42 -25.04 3.28
CA PHE A 454 -1.33 -24.10 4.40
C PHE A 454 -0.50 -24.68 5.53
N GLU A 455 0.53 -23.93 5.90
CA GLU A 455 1.38 -24.13 7.05
C GLU A 455 0.90 -23.22 8.20
N THR A 456 0.35 -22.05 7.88
CA THR A 456 -0.09 -21.05 8.87
C THR A 456 -1.45 -20.48 8.51
N LEU A 457 -2.39 -20.54 9.47
CA LEU A 457 -3.69 -19.90 9.39
C LEU A 457 -3.93 -19.04 10.64
N ARG A 458 -4.18 -17.75 10.46
CA ARG A 458 -4.49 -16.82 11.55
C ARG A 458 -5.85 -16.16 11.33
N LEU A 459 -6.72 -16.30 12.32
CA LEU A 459 -8.10 -15.82 12.35
C LEU A 459 -8.39 -15.16 13.71
N MET A 460 -7.45 -14.37 14.21
CA MET A 460 -7.58 -13.70 15.51
C MET A 460 -8.67 -12.63 15.43
N ASP A 461 -9.56 -12.57 16.42
CA ASP A 461 -10.69 -11.61 16.49
C ASP A 461 -11.49 -11.53 15.17
N CYS A 462 -12.10 -12.65 14.79
CA CYS A 462 -12.89 -12.78 13.56
C CYS A 462 -14.39 -12.99 13.81
N ASP A 463 -14.86 -12.69 15.03
CA ASP A 463 -16.20 -13.02 15.56
C ASP A 463 -16.53 -14.53 15.46
N LEU A 464 -15.56 -15.38 15.80
CA LEU A 464 -15.72 -16.83 15.73
C LEU A 464 -16.29 -17.41 17.03
N SER A 465 -17.11 -18.45 16.90
CA SER A 465 -17.66 -19.21 18.02
C SER A 465 -17.16 -20.67 18.04
N GLU A 466 -17.71 -21.47 18.95
CA GLU A 466 -17.52 -22.92 18.99
C GLU A 466 -17.85 -23.64 17.66
N ILE A 467 -18.76 -23.08 16.85
CA ILE A 467 -19.17 -23.65 15.55
C ILE A 467 -17.99 -23.62 14.57
N SER A 468 -17.23 -22.53 14.52
CA SER A 468 -16.00 -22.44 13.72
C SER A 468 -14.99 -23.51 14.08
N CYS A 469 -14.84 -23.84 15.37
CA CYS A 469 -13.93 -24.89 15.82
C CYS A 469 -14.36 -26.27 15.33
N ASP A 470 -15.67 -26.55 15.27
CA ASP A 470 -16.18 -27.80 14.72
C ASP A 470 -15.88 -27.93 13.21
N TYR A 471 -16.14 -26.86 12.44
CA TYR A 471 -15.79 -26.83 11.01
C TYR A 471 -14.28 -27.03 10.78
N LEU A 472 -13.43 -26.29 11.49
CA LEU A 472 -11.98 -26.41 11.38
C LEU A 472 -11.50 -27.81 11.77
N ALA A 473 -11.99 -28.36 12.89
CA ALA A 473 -11.61 -29.69 13.33
C ALA A 473 -12.02 -30.78 12.31
N ALA A 474 -13.20 -30.67 11.70
CA ALA A 474 -13.65 -31.58 10.66
C ALA A 474 -12.78 -31.49 9.39
N ALA A 475 -12.52 -30.27 8.91
CA ALA A 475 -11.71 -30.03 7.72
C ALA A 475 -10.26 -30.50 7.89
N LEU A 476 -9.65 -30.19 9.03
CA LEU A 476 -8.27 -30.57 9.32
C LEU A 476 -8.12 -32.08 9.55
N LYS A 477 -9.15 -32.78 10.06
CA LYS A 477 -9.14 -34.26 10.09
C LYS A 477 -9.19 -34.87 8.69
N SER A 478 -9.85 -34.22 7.73
CA SER A 478 -9.95 -34.67 6.34
C SER A 478 -8.60 -34.54 5.61
N ASN A 479 -7.84 -33.49 5.91
CA ASN A 479 -6.53 -33.22 5.29
C ASN A 479 -5.47 -32.76 6.34
N PRO A 480 -4.93 -33.67 7.17
CA PRO A 480 -4.22 -33.31 8.39
C PRO A 480 -2.75 -32.87 8.23
N SER A 481 -2.19 -32.93 7.02
CA SER A 481 -0.73 -33.09 6.87
C SER A 481 0.13 -31.82 6.73
N HIS A 482 -0.46 -30.62 6.64
CA HIS A 482 0.31 -29.40 6.30
C HIS A 482 0.27 -28.29 7.36
N LEU A 483 -0.84 -28.10 8.08
CA LEU A 483 -0.97 -26.98 9.00
C LEU A 483 -0.07 -27.15 10.23
N ARG A 484 0.77 -26.15 10.50
CA ARG A 484 1.73 -26.08 11.60
C ARG A 484 1.35 -25.05 12.64
N GLU A 485 0.79 -23.91 12.24
CA GLU A 485 0.34 -22.84 13.13
C GLU A 485 -1.14 -22.53 12.91
N LEU A 486 -1.90 -22.54 14.01
CA LEU A 486 -3.29 -22.08 14.06
C LEU A 486 -3.44 -21.05 15.17
N ASP A 487 -3.82 -19.83 14.81
CA ASP A 487 -4.11 -18.75 15.76
C ASP A 487 -5.59 -18.37 15.70
N LEU A 488 -6.32 -18.65 16.80
CA LEU A 488 -7.73 -18.34 16.97
C LEU A 488 -7.96 -17.40 18.16
N SER A 489 -6.90 -16.75 18.65
CA SER A 489 -6.97 -15.89 19.83
C SER A 489 -8.04 -14.81 19.67
N TRP A 490 -8.53 -14.28 20.80
CA TRP A 490 -9.54 -13.20 20.84
C TRP A 490 -10.91 -13.55 20.22
N ASN A 491 -11.23 -14.83 20.04
CA ASN A 491 -12.56 -15.28 19.61
C ASN A 491 -13.34 -15.97 20.75
N LYS A 492 -14.67 -15.96 20.70
CA LYS A 492 -15.54 -16.51 21.76
C LYS A 492 -15.77 -18.02 21.60
N LEU A 493 -14.69 -18.78 21.62
CA LEU A 493 -14.70 -20.22 21.29
C LEU A 493 -15.31 -21.09 22.39
N GLN A 494 -15.18 -20.66 23.66
CA GLN A 494 -15.63 -21.38 24.85
C GLN A 494 -15.03 -22.81 24.97
N ASP A 495 -15.42 -23.53 26.02
CA ASP A 495 -14.89 -24.89 26.25
C ASP A 495 -15.33 -25.92 25.21
N SER A 496 -16.53 -25.75 24.62
CA SER A 496 -17.05 -26.64 23.58
C SER A 496 -16.16 -26.57 22.33
N GLY A 497 -15.78 -25.37 21.88
CA GLY A 497 -14.91 -25.17 20.73
C GLY A 497 -13.56 -25.87 20.87
N VAL A 498 -12.89 -25.71 22.02
CA VAL A 498 -11.60 -26.38 22.28
C VAL A 498 -11.74 -27.89 22.28
N LYS A 499 -12.85 -28.43 22.78
CA LYS A 499 -13.11 -29.88 22.73
C LYS A 499 -13.14 -30.42 21.29
N HIS A 500 -13.72 -29.67 20.33
CA HIS A 500 -13.69 -30.05 18.91
C HIS A 500 -12.25 -30.09 18.38
N LEU A 501 -11.45 -29.06 18.67
CA LEU A 501 -10.04 -28.97 18.26
C LEU A 501 -9.19 -30.09 18.87
N CYS A 502 -9.38 -30.42 20.15
CA CYS A 502 -8.69 -31.54 20.81
C CYS A 502 -8.93 -32.87 20.08
N GLY A 503 -10.16 -33.11 19.60
CA GLY A 503 -10.44 -34.28 18.79
C GLY A 503 -9.64 -34.34 17.47
N PHE A 504 -9.22 -33.19 16.92
CA PHE A 504 -8.29 -33.14 15.78
C PHE A 504 -6.83 -33.34 16.22
N LEU A 505 -6.39 -32.77 17.36
CA LEU A 505 -5.05 -33.00 17.90
C LEU A 505 -4.77 -34.50 18.20
N GLU A 506 -5.81 -35.23 18.57
CA GLU A 506 -5.77 -36.69 18.79
C GLU A 506 -5.77 -37.51 17.49
N SER A 507 -6.00 -36.87 16.33
CA SER A 507 -6.08 -37.58 15.05
C SER A 507 -4.70 -38.02 14.53
N PRO A 508 -4.59 -39.20 13.91
CA PRO A 508 -3.35 -39.64 13.27
C PRO A 508 -2.95 -38.67 12.14
N GLY A 509 -1.68 -38.25 12.15
CA GLY A 509 -1.14 -37.37 11.11
C GLY A 509 -1.35 -35.87 11.36
N CYS A 510 -1.92 -35.47 12.52
CA CYS A 510 -1.96 -34.07 12.94
C CYS A 510 -0.54 -33.48 12.98
N GLY A 511 -0.24 -32.55 12.08
CA GLY A 511 1.06 -31.88 11.99
C GLY A 511 1.19 -30.60 12.82
N LEU A 512 0.17 -30.22 13.59
CA LEU A 512 0.09 -28.92 14.26
C LEU A 512 1.16 -28.80 15.36
N GLU A 513 1.94 -27.72 15.29
CA GLU A 513 3.05 -27.43 16.20
C GLU A 513 2.75 -26.24 17.11
N THR A 514 1.96 -25.27 16.64
CA THR A 514 1.59 -24.06 17.39
C THR A 514 0.08 -23.88 17.39
N LEU A 515 -0.49 -23.75 18.59
CA LEU A 515 -1.91 -23.43 18.80
C LEU A 515 -2.01 -22.25 19.76
N ARG A 516 -2.65 -21.17 19.32
CA ARG A 516 -2.90 -19.98 20.15
C ARG A 516 -4.39 -19.79 20.37
N LEU A 517 -4.77 -19.75 21.64
CA LEU A 517 -6.13 -19.64 22.15
C LEU A 517 -6.20 -18.59 23.27
N SER A 518 -5.39 -17.53 23.15
CA SER A 518 -5.39 -16.46 24.15
C SER A 518 -6.73 -15.72 24.11
N HIS A 519 -7.31 -15.46 25.29
CA HIS A 519 -8.58 -14.74 25.42
C HIS A 519 -9.73 -15.38 24.62
N CYS A 520 -9.95 -16.69 24.82
CA CYS A 520 -10.97 -17.48 24.12
C CYS A 520 -12.17 -17.90 24.99
N GLU A 521 -12.32 -17.27 26.16
CA GLU A 521 -13.34 -17.59 27.17
C GLU A 521 -13.25 -19.04 27.69
N LEU A 522 -12.03 -19.56 27.84
CA LEU A 522 -11.79 -20.93 28.31
C LEU A 522 -11.83 -21.02 29.85
N SER A 523 -12.29 -22.17 30.35
CA SER A 523 -12.31 -22.54 31.78
C SER A 523 -11.47 -23.79 32.06
N GLU A 524 -11.51 -24.30 33.29
CA GLU A 524 -10.85 -25.54 33.68
C GLU A 524 -11.30 -26.76 32.85
N ARG A 525 -12.49 -26.73 32.25
CA ARG A 525 -13.02 -27.82 31.41
C ARG A 525 -12.20 -28.02 30.15
N SER A 526 -11.72 -26.93 29.55
CA SER A 526 -10.82 -26.99 28.39
C SER A 526 -9.49 -27.67 28.73
N CYS A 527 -8.99 -27.50 29.95
CA CYS A 527 -7.72 -28.09 30.39
C CYS A 527 -7.77 -29.62 30.44
N GLU A 528 -8.91 -30.24 30.76
CA GLU A 528 -9.05 -31.70 30.72
C GLU A 528 -8.86 -32.25 29.30
N ALA A 529 -9.59 -31.67 28.34
CA ALA A 529 -9.50 -32.08 26.94
C ALA A 529 -8.11 -31.84 26.35
N LEU A 530 -7.50 -30.68 26.65
CA LEU A 530 -6.13 -30.36 26.23
C LEU A 530 -5.10 -31.30 26.86
N ALA A 531 -5.21 -31.59 28.16
CA ALA A 531 -4.30 -32.51 28.84
C ALA A 531 -4.37 -33.92 28.24
N SER A 532 -5.57 -34.41 27.93
CA SER A 532 -5.78 -35.67 27.21
C SER A 532 -5.09 -35.66 25.84
N ALA A 533 -5.40 -34.66 25.02
CA ALA A 533 -4.89 -34.57 23.65
C ALA A 533 -3.36 -34.45 23.60
N LEU A 534 -2.76 -33.64 24.48
CA LEU A 534 -1.31 -33.43 24.56
C LEU A 534 -0.56 -34.63 25.16
N SER A 535 -1.26 -35.47 25.93
CA SER A 535 -0.71 -36.73 26.44
C SER A 535 -0.78 -37.87 25.41
N SER A 536 -1.44 -37.66 24.27
CA SER A 536 -1.50 -38.63 23.17
C SER A 536 -0.18 -38.71 22.40
N GLN A 537 0.17 -39.90 21.93
CA GLN A 537 1.33 -40.12 21.07
C GLN A 537 1.23 -39.39 19.72
N THR A 538 0.00 -39.08 19.28
CA THR A 538 -0.29 -38.44 17.99
C THR A 538 0.00 -36.94 17.99
N SER A 539 0.00 -36.29 19.15
CA SER A 539 0.21 -34.85 19.24
C SER A 539 1.63 -34.47 18.82
N ASN A 540 1.75 -33.43 18.00
CA ASN A 540 3.02 -32.81 17.62
C ASN A 540 3.17 -31.37 18.15
N LEU A 541 2.25 -30.95 19.04
CA LEU A 541 2.22 -29.60 19.54
C LEU A 541 3.48 -29.27 20.35
N ARG A 542 4.12 -28.16 20.00
CA ARG A 542 5.33 -27.60 20.63
C ARG A 542 5.02 -26.31 21.37
N GLN A 543 4.07 -25.52 20.90
CA GLN A 543 3.71 -24.24 21.50
C GLN A 543 2.21 -24.16 21.74
N LEU A 544 1.84 -23.80 22.96
CA LEU A 544 0.45 -23.58 23.36
C LEU A 544 0.35 -22.28 24.15
N ASP A 545 -0.48 -21.37 23.65
CA ASP A 545 -0.83 -20.14 24.35
C ASP A 545 -2.29 -20.20 24.82
N LEU A 546 -2.48 -20.23 26.16
CA LEU A 546 -3.78 -20.16 26.82
C LEU A 546 -3.95 -18.87 27.63
N SER A 547 -3.13 -17.85 27.37
CA SER A 547 -3.13 -16.61 28.14
C SER A 547 -4.51 -15.99 28.25
N ASN A 548 -4.77 -15.27 29.35
CA ASN A 548 -6.01 -14.53 29.56
C ASN A 548 -7.30 -15.37 29.54
N ASN A 549 -7.23 -16.65 29.89
CA ASN A 549 -8.39 -17.51 30.13
C ASN A 549 -8.58 -17.78 31.62
N ASN A 550 -9.81 -18.04 32.09
CA ASN A 550 -10.08 -18.23 33.51
C ASN A 550 -9.92 -19.71 33.92
N LEU A 551 -8.71 -20.25 33.77
CA LEU A 551 -8.40 -21.68 33.97
C LEU A 551 -8.30 -22.08 35.44
N ASN A 552 -7.81 -21.17 36.28
CA ASN A 552 -7.65 -21.34 37.73
C ASN A 552 -6.72 -22.51 38.12
N ASP A 553 -6.56 -22.78 39.41
CA ASP A 553 -5.71 -23.88 39.88
C ASP A 553 -6.22 -25.26 39.47
N SER A 554 -7.53 -25.44 39.35
CA SER A 554 -8.15 -26.69 38.89
C SER A 554 -7.75 -27.04 37.47
N GLY A 555 -7.80 -26.08 36.54
CA GLY A 555 -7.34 -26.29 35.16
C GLY A 555 -5.85 -26.58 35.09
N VAL A 556 -5.04 -25.84 35.85
CA VAL A 556 -3.58 -26.05 35.91
C VAL A 556 -3.23 -27.42 36.49
N LYS A 557 -3.96 -27.92 37.48
CA LYS A 557 -3.79 -29.28 38.00
C LYS A 557 -4.02 -30.33 36.92
N LEU A 558 -5.08 -30.18 36.12
CA LEU A 558 -5.37 -31.10 35.00
C LEU A 558 -4.24 -31.09 33.96
N LEU A 559 -3.75 -29.90 33.58
CA LEU A 559 -2.58 -29.78 32.69
C LEU A 559 -1.32 -30.38 33.32
N SER A 560 -1.13 -30.21 34.63
CA SER A 560 0.02 -30.75 35.38
C SER A 560 0.02 -32.27 35.42
N GLU A 561 -1.16 -32.92 35.49
CA GLU A 561 -1.25 -34.38 35.36
C GLU A 561 -0.88 -34.84 33.95
N GLY A 562 -1.32 -34.13 32.91
CA GLY A 562 -0.92 -34.41 31.52
C GLY A 562 0.58 -34.25 31.29
N LEU A 563 1.20 -33.21 31.86
CA LEU A 563 2.63 -32.92 31.76
C LEU A 563 3.54 -34.05 32.28
N LYS A 564 3.04 -34.90 33.19
CA LYS A 564 3.75 -36.09 33.67
C LYS A 564 3.83 -37.21 32.63
N SER A 565 3.02 -37.15 31.56
CA SER A 565 3.03 -38.13 30.48
C SER A 565 4.37 -38.12 29.73
N PRO A 566 4.94 -39.30 29.39
CA PRO A 566 6.14 -39.37 28.56
C PRO A 566 5.90 -38.94 27.11
N HIS A 567 4.65 -38.74 26.71
CA HIS A 567 4.28 -38.30 25.36
C HIS A 567 4.11 -36.78 25.24
N TRP A 568 4.26 -36.06 26.35
CA TRP A 568 4.14 -34.61 26.36
C TRP A 568 5.32 -33.95 25.62
N LYS A 569 5.05 -33.41 24.42
CA LYS A 569 6.07 -32.83 23.52
C LYS A 569 6.20 -31.31 23.59
N LEU A 570 5.33 -30.64 24.36
CA LEU A 570 5.25 -29.19 24.41
C LEU A 570 6.55 -28.58 24.96
N GLU A 571 7.04 -27.55 24.27
CA GLU A 571 8.26 -26.81 24.59
C GLU A 571 7.94 -25.42 25.16
N THR A 572 6.87 -24.79 24.71
CA THR A 572 6.40 -23.48 25.19
C THR A 572 4.96 -23.57 25.67
N LEU A 573 4.72 -23.16 26.92
CA LEU A 573 3.40 -23.06 27.52
C LEU A 573 3.21 -21.66 28.11
N SER A 574 2.25 -20.90 27.59
CA SER A 574 1.84 -19.65 28.21
C SER A 574 0.52 -19.82 28.95
N LEU A 575 0.56 -19.53 30.25
CA LEU A 575 -0.57 -19.47 31.19
C LEU A 575 -0.66 -18.07 31.83
N SER A 576 -0.19 -17.07 31.09
CA SER A 576 -0.14 -15.69 31.55
C SER A 576 -1.55 -15.16 31.81
N GLY A 577 -1.82 -14.63 33.00
CA GLY A 577 -3.13 -14.06 33.30
C GLY A 577 -4.24 -15.10 33.49
N CYS A 578 -3.95 -16.31 33.96
CA CYS A 578 -4.92 -17.42 34.05
C CYS A 578 -5.54 -17.65 35.44
N LEU A 579 -5.45 -16.68 36.35
CA LEU A 579 -5.98 -16.74 37.72
C LEU A 579 -5.35 -17.85 38.57
N ILE A 580 -4.06 -18.10 38.38
CA ILE A 580 -3.31 -19.17 39.03
C ILE A 580 -2.82 -18.69 40.40
N THR A 581 -2.98 -19.52 41.43
CA THR A 581 -2.48 -19.26 42.79
C THR A 581 -1.24 -20.12 43.11
N GLU A 582 -0.79 -20.08 44.37
CA GLU A 582 0.28 -20.95 44.85
C GLU A 582 -0.02 -22.44 44.68
N GLU A 583 -1.29 -22.84 44.70
CA GLU A 583 -1.69 -24.24 44.58
C GLU A 583 -1.44 -24.77 43.14
N GLY A 584 -1.83 -24.00 42.13
CA GLY A 584 -1.56 -24.33 40.73
C GLY A 584 -0.06 -24.33 40.43
N CYS A 585 0.69 -23.33 40.92
CA CYS A 585 2.14 -23.28 40.76
C CYS A 585 2.87 -24.45 41.44
N THR A 586 2.40 -24.88 42.61
CA THR A 586 2.92 -26.07 43.30
C THR A 586 2.67 -27.34 42.48
N SER A 587 1.49 -27.46 41.86
CA SER A 587 1.13 -28.58 41.00
C SER A 587 2.04 -28.65 39.76
N LEU A 588 2.29 -27.51 39.11
CA LEU A 588 3.23 -27.40 37.98
C LEU A 588 4.66 -27.78 38.39
N ALA A 589 5.17 -27.23 39.50
CA ALA A 589 6.52 -27.53 39.96
C ALA A 589 6.71 -29.03 40.28
N SER A 590 5.69 -29.67 40.86
CA SER A 590 5.67 -31.12 41.12
C SER A 590 5.70 -31.94 39.82
N ALA A 591 4.90 -31.55 38.83
CA ALA A 591 4.87 -32.22 37.53
C ALA A 591 6.22 -32.09 36.79
N LEU A 592 6.81 -30.89 36.77
CA LEU A 592 8.13 -30.62 36.16
C LEU A 592 9.26 -31.41 36.83
N SER A 593 9.15 -31.69 38.13
CA SER A 593 10.13 -32.50 38.86
C SER A 593 9.98 -34.01 38.61
N SER A 594 8.79 -34.47 38.22
CA SER A 594 8.47 -35.90 38.04
C SER A 594 8.86 -36.44 36.67
N ASN A 595 8.84 -35.59 35.65
CA ASN A 595 9.23 -35.91 34.30
C ASN A 595 10.16 -34.78 33.82
N PRO A 596 11.49 -35.00 33.67
CA PRO A 596 12.43 -33.95 33.28
C PRO A 596 12.03 -33.41 31.90
N SER A 597 11.25 -32.33 31.93
CA SER A 597 10.27 -31.95 30.91
C SER A 597 10.90 -31.64 29.55
N HIS A 598 10.12 -31.79 28.47
CA HIS A 598 10.44 -31.14 27.18
C HIS A 598 10.18 -29.63 27.21
N LEU A 599 9.47 -29.14 28.22
CA LEU A 599 9.13 -27.73 28.39
C LEU A 599 10.39 -26.90 28.64
N ARG A 600 10.61 -25.93 27.75
CA ARG A 600 11.72 -24.96 27.75
C ARG A 600 11.27 -23.58 28.19
N GLU A 601 10.03 -23.21 27.87
CA GLU A 601 9.48 -21.90 28.21
C GLU A 601 8.14 -22.03 28.91
N LEU A 602 8.03 -21.39 30.07
CA LEU A 602 6.81 -21.32 30.85
C LEU A 602 6.54 -19.86 31.23
N ASP A 603 5.40 -19.35 30.79
CA ASP A 603 4.92 -18.02 31.17
C ASP A 603 3.76 -18.13 32.15
N LEU A 604 4.01 -17.69 33.38
CA LEU A 604 3.07 -17.55 34.50
C LEU A 604 2.90 -16.09 34.92
N SER A 605 3.36 -15.12 34.12
CA SER A 605 3.17 -13.70 34.39
C SER A 605 1.69 -13.37 34.59
N TYR A 606 1.41 -12.30 35.32
CA TYR A 606 0.06 -11.86 35.66
C TYR A 606 -0.76 -12.93 36.41
N ASN A 607 -0.14 -13.67 37.33
CA ASN A 607 -0.79 -14.61 38.25
C ASN A 607 -0.37 -14.35 39.71
N HIS A 608 -0.82 -15.17 40.65
CA HIS A 608 -0.42 -15.10 42.06
C HIS A 608 0.26 -16.39 42.54
N PRO A 609 1.51 -16.66 42.14
CA PRO A 609 2.23 -17.89 42.51
C PRO A 609 2.45 -18.08 44.03
N GLY A 610 2.26 -17.03 44.85
CA GLY A 610 2.55 -17.02 46.28
C GLY A 610 4.02 -17.32 46.63
N ASP A 611 4.38 -17.18 47.90
CA ASP A 611 5.76 -17.43 48.35
C ASP A 611 6.15 -18.90 48.17
N SER A 612 5.22 -19.80 48.45
CA SER A 612 5.39 -21.25 48.36
C SER A 612 5.65 -21.70 46.92
N GLY A 613 4.79 -21.30 45.99
CA GLY A 613 4.92 -21.62 44.57
C GLY A 613 6.16 -20.99 43.96
N MET A 614 6.46 -19.72 44.29
CA MET A 614 7.69 -19.06 43.84
C MET A 614 8.96 -19.78 44.32
N LYS A 615 8.97 -20.22 45.58
CA LYS A 615 10.11 -20.97 46.13
C LYS A 615 10.32 -22.30 45.41
N LEU A 616 9.25 -23.04 45.12
CA LEU A 616 9.34 -24.32 44.40
C LEU A 616 9.79 -24.13 42.96
N LEU A 617 9.21 -23.18 42.22
CA LEU A 617 9.60 -22.86 40.85
C LEU A 617 11.08 -22.40 40.78
N SER A 618 11.50 -21.53 41.70
CA SER A 618 12.89 -21.05 41.77
C SER A 618 13.88 -22.13 42.18
N ALA A 619 13.46 -23.09 43.02
CA ALA A 619 14.28 -24.24 43.38
C ALA A 619 14.44 -25.20 42.19
N GLY A 620 13.36 -25.42 41.44
CA GLY A 620 13.36 -26.22 40.22
C GLY A 620 14.32 -25.71 39.16
N LEU A 621 14.39 -24.38 38.95
CA LEU A 621 15.38 -23.77 38.02
C LEU A 621 16.85 -24.04 38.39
N LYS A 622 17.14 -24.41 39.65
CA LYS A 622 18.49 -24.79 40.09
C LYS A 622 18.75 -26.30 39.96
N ASP A 623 17.71 -27.09 39.72
CA ASP A 623 17.80 -28.53 39.53
C ASP A 623 18.26 -28.80 38.08
N PRO A 624 19.39 -29.50 37.87
CA PRO A 624 19.86 -29.85 36.53
C PRO A 624 18.91 -30.81 35.77
N GLY A 625 17.94 -31.41 36.46
CA GLY A 625 16.88 -32.21 35.86
C GLY A 625 15.79 -31.40 35.16
N TRP A 626 15.62 -30.11 35.49
CA TRP A 626 14.71 -29.22 34.78
C TRP A 626 15.36 -28.75 33.47
N ARG A 627 14.62 -28.81 32.37
CA ARG A 627 15.06 -28.30 31.04
C ARG A 627 14.49 -26.93 30.69
N LEU A 628 13.93 -26.25 31.68
CA LEU A 628 13.27 -24.96 31.49
C LEU A 628 14.33 -23.87 31.32
N ASP A 629 14.44 -23.35 30.10
CA ASP A 629 15.35 -22.27 29.71
C ASP A 629 14.81 -20.90 30.20
N THR A 630 13.50 -20.69 30.09
CA THR A 630 12.84 -19.43 30.44
C THR A 630 11.62 -19.66 31.33
N LEU A 631 11.61 -19.03 32.50
CA LEU A 631 10.44 -18.92 33.36
C LEU A 631 10.08 -17.44 33.55
N ARG A 632 8.89 -17.05 33.10
CA ARG A 632 8.34 -15.71 33.35
C ARG A 632 7.29 -15.82 34.43
N VAL A 633 7.42 -15.09 35.53
CA VAL A 633 6.42 -15.08 36.61
C VAL A 633 5.97 -13.67 36.98
N GLU A 634 6.82 -12.67 36.75
CA GLU A 634 6.47 -11.28 36.98
C GLU A 634 5.82 -10.66 35.74
N PRO A 635 4.83 -9.76 35.89
CA PRO A 635 4.30 -9.26 37.17
C PRO A 635 3.45 -10.28 37.94
N ALA A 636 3.62 -10.41 39.25
CA ALA A 636 2.88 -11.35 40.11
C ALA A 636 2.10 -10.63 41.25
N GLY A 637 1.15 -11.32 41.88
CA GLY A 637 0.44 -10.83 43.07
C GLY A 637 -1.08 -11.00 43.06
N VAL A 638 -1.69 -10.82 44.24
CA VAL A 638 -3.13 -11.04 44.50
C VAL A 638 -4.04 -10.24 43.56
N ARG A 639 -3.59 -9.06 43.10
CA ARG A 639 -4.37 -8.22 42.16
C ARG A 639 -4.75 -8.95 40.87
N TRP A 640 -3.93 -9.91 40.44
CA TRP A 640 -4.11 -10.64 39.19
C TRP A 640 -5.14 -11.77 39.28
N LEU A 641 -5.65 -12.07 40.48
CA LEU A 641 -6.74 -13.02 40.70
C LEU A 641 -8.13 -12.42 40.42
N ARG A 642 -8.19 -11.17 39.95
CA ARG A 642 -9.43 -10.59 39.42
C ARG A 642 -9.74 -11.21 38.05
N PRO A 643 -10.97 -11.66 37.80
CA PRO A 643 -11.34 -12.20 36.49
C PRO A 643 -11.39 -11.11 35.41
N GLY A 644 -11.18 -11.51 34.16
CA GLY A 644 -11.26 -10.63 32.98
C GLY A 644 -10.21 -9.52 32.92
N LEU A 645 -10.38 -8.57 32.00
CA LEU A 645 -9.39 -7.52 31.72
C LEU A 645 -9.17 -6.54 32.90
N ARG A 646 -10.13 -6.44 33.83
CA ARG A 646 -10.04 -5.57 35.01
C ARG A 646 -8.87 -5.91 35.94
N LYS A 647 -8.27 -7.10 35.81
CA LYS A 647 -7.03 -7.46 36.52
C LYS A 647 -5.86 -6.54 36.15
N TYR A 648 -5.87 -6.00 34.93
CA TYR A 648 -4.88 -5.08 34.40
C TYR A 648 -5.12 -3.61 34.78
N SER A 649 -6.05 -3.35 35.71
CA SER A 649 -6.41 -1.98 36.09
C SER A 649 -5.20 -1.17 36.54
N CYS A 650 -4.97 -0.04 35.86
CA CYS A 650 -3.98 0.96 36.22
C CYS A 650 -4.68 2.29 36.53
N GLN A 651 -4.22 2.97 37.59
CA GLN A 651 -4.70 4.31 37.90
C GLN A 651 -4.00 5.34 37.03
N LEU A 652 -4.79 6.10 36.28
CA LEU A 652 -4.29 7.19 35.47
C LEU A 652 -4.16 8.47 36.29
N THR A 653 -3.16 9.27 35.95
CA THR A 653 -2.94 10.59 36.53
C THR A 653 -2.66 11.58 35.41
N ILE A 654 -3.46 12.64 35.37
CA ILE A 654 -3.33 13.69 34.37
C ILE A 654 -1.98 14.40 34.52
N ASP A 655 -1.31 14.64 33.40
CA ASP A 655 -0.13 15.49 33.34
C ASP A 655 -0.56 16.94 33.13
N THR A 656 -0.57 17.70 34.22
CA THR A 656 -0.95 19.13 34.26
C THR A 656 -0.07 20.01 33.37
N ASN A 657 1.13 19.55 32.99
CA ASN A 657 2.02 20.28 32.09
C ASN A 657 1.55 20.21 30.63
N THR A 658 0.72 19.22 30.28
CA THR A 658 0.22 19.04 28.91
C THR A 658 -1.14 19.69 28.66
N VAL A 659 -1.91 19.93 29.73
CA VAL A 659 -3.32 20.35 29.67
C VAL A 659 -3.49 21.69 28.93
N ASN A 660 -4.31 21.70 27.88
CA ASN A 660 -4.68 22.94 27.19
C ASN A 660 -5.38 23.93 28.15
N THR A 661 -5.15 25.23 27.98
CA THR A 661 -5.69 26.27 28.86
C THR A 661 -7.22 26.42 28.80
N LYS A 662 -7.91 25.82 27.83
CA LYS A 662 -9.38 25.72 27.78
C LYS A 662 -9.94 24.50 28.51
N LEU A 663 -9.10 23.69 29.14
CA LEU A 663 -9.52 22.51 29.90
C LEU A 663 -9.42 22.78 31.39
N GLN A 664 -10.53 22.65 32.11
CA GLN A 664 -10.61 22.80 33.56
C GLN A 664 -10.50 21.44 34.24
N LEU A 665 -9.55 21.32 35.17
CA LEU A 665 -9.42 20.16 36.05
C LEU A 665 -10.27 20.34 37.31
N SER A 666 -10.97 19.29 37.70
CA SER A 666 -11.79 19.23 38.92
C SER A 666 -11.70 17.84 39.55
N ASP A 667 -12.31 17.66 40.73
CA ASP A 667 -12.32 16.40 41.47
C ASP A 667 -10.92 15.81 41.67
N ASN A 668 -10.03 16.60 42.30
CA ASN A 668 -8.62 16.24 42.50
C ASN A 668 -7.90 15.82 41.20
N ASN A 669 -8.16 16.53 40.10
CA ASN A 669 -7.65 16.25 38.76
C ASN A 669 -8.07 14.90 38.17
N ARG A 670 -9.20 14.34 38.61
CA ARG A 670 -9.81 13.14 38.01
C ARG A 670 -10.86 13.44 36.96
N LYS A 671 -11.41 14.65 36.96
CA LYS A 671 -12.39 15.10 35.97
C LYS A 671 -11.87 16.30 35.19
N VAL A 672 -12.03 16.24 33.87
CA VAL A 672 -11.66 17.32 32.95
C VAL A 672 -12.90 17.76 32.18
N THR A 673 -13.10 19.07 32.10
CA THR A 673 -14.19 19.67 31.36
C THR A 673 -13.65 20.73 30.41
N HIS A 674 -14.11 20.72 29.17
CA HIS A 674 -13.83 21.81 28.23
C HIS A 674 -14.72 23.02 28.56
N VAL A 675 -14.09 24.17 28.81
CA VAL A 675 -14.75 25.42 29.20
C VAL A 675 -14.32 26.57 28.30
N GLU A 676 -15.13 27.62 28.22
CA GLU A 676 -14.80 28.79 27.41
C GLU A 676 -13.76 29.69 28.09
N GLU A 677 -13.67 29.68 29.42
CA GLU A 677 -12.73 30.48 30.18
C GLU A 677 -11.31 29.92 30.14
N VAL A 678 -10.32 30.80 29.95
CA VAL A 678 -8.90 30.44 30.00
C VAL A 678 -8.50 30.14 31.44
N GLN A 679 -8.05 28.91 31.68
CA GLN A 679 -7.55 28.44 32.97
C GLN A 679 -6.08 28.85 33.16
N SER A 680 -5.73 29.14 34.41
CA SER A 680 -4.37 29.58 34.77
C SER A 680 -3.48 28.37 35.07
N TYR A 681 -2.64 27.99 34.10
CA TYR A 681 -1.61 26.98 34.25
C TYR A 681 -0.22 27.59 33.95
N PRO A 682 0.87 27.12 34.60
CA PRO A 682 2.22 27.54 34.26
C PRO A 682 2.56 27.24 32.80
N ASP A 683 3.29 28.14 32.14
CA ASP A 683 3.77 27.87 30.79
C ASP A 683 4.72 26.65 30.78
N HIS A 684 4.61 25.82 29.75
CA HIS A 684 5.40 24.59 29.62
C HIS A 684 5.51 24.17 28.14
N PRO A 685 6.67 23.67 27.68
CA PRO A 685 6.86 23.24 26.30
C PRO A 685 5.88 22.14 25.88
N ASP A 686 5.59 21.18 26.77
CA ASP A 686 4.68 20.06 26.49
C ASP A 686 3.17 20.44 26.48
N ARG A 687 2.82 21.70 26.75
CA ARG A 687 1.41 22.14 26.82
C ARG A 687 0.78 22.19 25.43
N PHE A 688 -0.38 21.58 25.26
CA PHE A 688 -1.17 21.78 24.04
C PHE A 688 -1.71 23.21 23.98
N ASP A 689 -1.55 23.89 22.84
CA ASP A 689 -1.95 25.29 22.67
C ASP A 689 -3.28 25.47 21.92
N VAL A 690 -3.42 24.86 20.74
CA VAL A 690 -4.58 24.99 19.86
C VAL A 690 -5.58 23.86 20.12
N CYS A 691 -5.13 22.61 20.03
CA CYS A 691 -6.02 21.46 20.24
C CYS A 691 -6.37 21.30 21.73
N TYR A 692 -7.66 21.21 22.06
CA TYR A 692 -8.17 21.03 23.42
C TYR A 692 -7.92 19.61 23.93
N GLN A 693 -6.67 19.35 24.32
CA GLN A 693 -6.17 18.01 24.63
C GLN A 693 -5.28 17.99 25.87
N LEU A 694 -5.07 16.78 26.38
CA LEU A 694 -4.09 16.49 27.43
C LEU A 694 -3.57 15.05 27.32
N LEU A 695 -2.43 14.79 27.96
CA LEU A 695 -1.93 13.45 28.24
C LEU A 695 -1.95 13.15 29.74
N CYS A 696 -2.02 11.86 30.06
CA CYS A 696 -1.69 11.33 31.37
C CYS A 696 -0.18 11.14 31.48
N ARG A 697 0.35 11.23 32.70
CA ARG A 697 1.79 11.03 32.98
C ARG A 697 2.23 9.57 32.95
N ASN A 698 1.27 8.64 32.95
CA ASN A 698 1.49 7.21 33.07
C ASN A 698 1.99 6.64 31.73
N GLY A 699 3.27 6.28 31.67
CA GLY A 699 3.78 5.43 30.60
C GLY A 699 3.26 4.00 30.76
N LEU A 700 2.51 3.53 29.78
CA LEU A 700 1.95 2.18 29.77
C LEU A 700 3.06 1.16 29.49
N THR A 701 3.13 0.12 30.33
CA THR A 701 4.09 -0.98 30.16
C THR A 701 3.39 -2.31 30.42
N GLY A 702 3.79 -3.36 29.71
CA GLY A 702 3.11 -4.66 29.78
C GLY A 702 1.62 -4.55 29.38
N ARG A 703 0.75 -5.14 30.19
CA ARG A 703 -0.71 -5.09 30.04
C ARG A 703 -1.34 -4.05 30.97
N CYS A 704 -2.12 -3.13 30.41
CA CYS A 704 -2.77 -2.03 31.13
C CYS A 704 -4.25 -1.94 30.76
N TYR A 705 -5.09 -1.62 31.74
CA TYR A 705 -6.52 -1.44 31.58
C TYR A 705 -6.99 -0.22 32.37
N TRP A 706 -7.86 0.60 31.81
CA TRP A 706 -8.53 1.66 32.57
C TRP A 706 -9.91 1.94 32.00
N GLU A 707 -10.76 2.55 32.83
CA GLU A 707 -12.11 2.93 32.46
C GLU A 707 -12.27 4.44 32.63
N VAL A 708 -13.04 5.06 31.73
CA VAL A 708 -13.40 6.47 31.81
C VAL A 708 -14.89 6.64 31.55
N GLU A 709 -15.50 7.57 32.27
CA GLU A 709 -16.83 8.08 31.94
C GLU A 709 -16.69 9.37 31.13
N TRP A 710 -17.56 9.56 30.15
CA TRP A 710 -17.57 10.76 29.33
C TRP A 710 -18.95 11.42 29.25
N ARG A 711 -18.95 12.67 28.78
CA ARG A 711 -20.14 13.42 28.37
C ARG A 711 -19.76 14.34 27.21
N GLY A 712 -20.66 14.50 26.25
CA GLY A 712 -20.43 15.27 25.03
C GLY A 712 -19.45 14.58 24.09
N ASP A 713 -18.81 15.38 23.25
CA ASP A 713 -17.95 14.93 22.16
C ASP A 713 -16.48 14.86 22.62
N VAL A 714 -15.99 13.64 22.81
CA VAL A 714 -14.64 13.37 23.34
C VAL A 714 -13.91 12.32 22.51
N TYR A 715 -12.58 12.40 22.52
CA TYR A 715 -11.73 11.32 22.01
C TYR A 715 -10.94 10.71 23.16
N ILE A 716 -11.15 9.43 23.40
CA ILE A 716 -10.41 8.63 24.38
C ILE A 716 -9.24 8.00 23.65
N SER A 717 -8.02 8.39 23.99
CA SER A 717 -6.87 8.16 23.13
C SER A 717 -5.70 7.52 23.86
N VAL A 718 -4.83 6.88 23.08
CA VAL A 718 -3.50 6.43 23.49
C VAL A 718 -2.50 6.99 22.48
N SER A 719 -1.39 7.53 22.95
CA SER A 719 -0.43 8.22 22.08
C SER A 719 1.00 8.08 22.56
N TYR A 720 1.96 8.12 21.63
CA TYR A 720 3.35 8.35 21.97
C TYR A 720 3.57 9.75 22.55
N ARG A 721 4.61 9.89 23.37
CA ARG A 721 4.93 11.20 23.95
C ARG A 721 5.45 12.21 22.92
N SER A 722 5.90 11.75 21.76
CA SER A 722 6.43 12.59 20.69
C SER A 722 5.39 13.38 19.89
N ILE A 723 4.08 13.14 20.10
CA ILE A 723 3.03 13.84 19.34
C ILE A 723 3.18 15.36 19.47
N ARG A 724 2.99 16.07 18.35
CA ARG A 724 3.20 17.53 18.26
C ARG A 724 2.23 18.26 19.18
N ARG A 725 2.74 19.25 19.92
CA ARG A 725 1.95 20.00 20.93
C ARG A 725 1.47 21.36 20.45
N LYS A 726 2.12 21.91 19.42
CA LYS A 726 2.01 23.32 19.03
C LYS A 726 1.54 23.49 17.61
N GLY A 727 0.58 24.39 17.41
CA GLY A 727 0.04 24.78 16.10
C GLY A 727 -1.25 24.06 15.73
N ASP A 728 -1.86 24.51 14.63
CA ASP A 728 -3.13 24.01 14.11
C ASP A 728 -2.87 23.08 12.91
N SER A 729 -2.55 21.82 13.18
CA SER A 729 -2.25 20.80 12.16
C SER A 729 -2.76 19.43 12.60
N TYR A 730 -3.00 18.53 11.65
CA TYR A 730 -3.41 17.14 11.92
C TYR A 730 -2.40 16.39 12.82
N ASP A 731 -1.10 16.71 12.72
CA ASP A 731 -0.03 16.18 13.57
C ASP A 731 -0.23 16.45 15.07
N CYS A 732 -1.04 17.45 15.43
CA CYS A 732 -1.31 17.80 16.81
C CYS A 732 -2.50 17.05 17.41
N GLY A 733 -3.45 16.60 16.59
CA GLY A 733 -4.73 16.03 17.03
C GLY A 733 -4.65 14.53 17.30
N PHE A 734 -5.15 14.04 18.44
CA PHE A 734 -5.26 12.61 18.68
C PHE A 734 -6.13 11.93 17.62
N GLY A 735 -5.65 10.80 17.10
CA GLY A 735 -6.25 10.02 16.03
C GLY A 735 -5.89 10.49 14.61
N TRP A 736 -5.42 11.73 14.45
CA TRP A 736 -5.15 12.35 13.14
C TRP A 736 -3.70 12.21 12.67
N ASN A 737 -2.90 11.43 13.38
CA ASN A 737 -1.51 11.13 13.08
C ASN A 737 -1.20 9.67 13.41
N ASP A 738 -0.04 9.21 12.96
CA ASP A 738 0.48 7.86 13.21
C ASP A 738 1.00 7.65 14.64
N GLN A 739 1.01 8.70 15.47
CA GLN A 739 1.48 8.65 16.86
C GLN A 739 0.35 8.45 17.88
N SER A 740 -0.90 8.33 17.43
CA SER A 740 -2.04 8.20 18.33
C SER A 740 -3.18 7.37 17.75
N TRP A 741 -3.91 6.73 18.65
CA TRP A 741 -5.10 5.93 18.39
C TRP A 741 -6.21 6.43 19.29
N SER A 742 -7.40 6.61 18.74
CA SER A 742 -8.49 7.30 19.43
C SER A 742 -9.82 6.64 19.20
N LEU A 743 -10.63 6.58 20.26
CA LEU A 743 -12.06 6.29 20.19
C LEU A 743 -12.84 7.60 20.27
N SER A 744 -13.59 7.93 19.22
CA SER A 744 -14.50 9.07 19.19
C SER A 744 -15.83 8.67 19.84
N CYS A 745 -16.29 9.48 20.79
CA CYS A 745 -17.53 9.26 21.53
C CYS A 745 -18.38 10.54 21.54
N SER A 746 -19.70 10.36 21.45
CA SER A 746 -20.73 11.40 21.66
C SER A 746 -21.67 11.00 22.81
N ASP A 747 -22.67 11.82 23.11
CA ASP A 747 -23.70 11.48 24.11
C ASP A 747 -24.56 10.27 23.69
N ASP A 748 -24.60 9.93 22.40
CA ASP A 748 -25.32 8.74 21.88
C ASP A 748 -24.47 7.45 21.97
N GLY A 749 -23.16 7.57 22.23
CA GLY A 749 -22.25 6.44 22.34
C GLY A 749 -20.90 6.61 21.65
N PRO A 750 -20.09 5.53 21.63
CA PRO A 750 -18.93 5.42 20.74
C PRO A 750 -19.40 5.46 19.28
N VAL A 751 -18.70 6.24 18.46
CA VAL A 751 -19.08 6.51 17.05
C VAL A 751 -18.13 5.77 16.11
N CYS A 752 -16.84 6.02 16.25
CA CYS A 752 -15.80 5.54 15.36
C CYS A 752 -14.45 5.53 16.10
N VAL A 753 -13.48 4.82 15.53
CA VAL A 753 -12.09 4.89 15.94
C VAL A 753 -11.25 5.64 14.90
N TRP A 754 -10.16 6.25 15.35
CA TRP A 754 -9.27 7.06 14.54
C TRP A 754 -7.82 6.66 14.75
N HIS A 755 -7.08 6.54 13.66
CA HIS A 755 -5.62 6.45 13.65
C HIS A 755 -5.08 6.97 12.32
N ASN A 756 -4.02 7.77 12.35
CA ASN A 756 -3.40 8.34 11.16
C ASN A 756 -4.40 9.00 10.20
N ASN A 757 -5.33 9.78 10.76
CA ASN A 757 -6.37 10.51 10.02
C ASN A 757 -7.36 9.60 9.26
N ARG A 758 -7.42 8.32 9.61
CA ARG A 758 -8.43 7.38 9.10
C ARG A 758 -9.46 7.09 10.16
N GLU A 759 -10.71 7.19 9.74
CA GLU A 759 -11.88 6.83 10.52
C GLU A 759 -12.32 5.41 10.20
N THR A 760 -12.60 4.61 11.23
CA THR A 760 -13.28 3.33 11.09
C THR A 760 -14.55 3.36 11.93
N SER A 761 -15.70 3.26 11.27
CA SER A 761 -16.99 3.26 11.97
C SER A 761 -17.16 1.99 12.81
N ILE A 762 -17.71 2.13 14.01
CA ILE A 762 -17.97 0.99 14.89
C ILE A 762 -19.34 0.40 14.50
N SER A 763 -19.40 -0.91 14.24
CA SER A 763 -20.63 -1.56 13.77
C SER A 763 -21.78 -1.49 14.78
N SER A 764 -22.96 -1.11 14.29
CA SER A 764 -24.20 -0.95 15.06
C SER A 764 -24.76 -2.24 15.66
N SER A 765 -24.19 -3.42 15.36
CA SER A 765 -24.58 -4.70 15.98
C SER A 765 -24.39 -4.70 17.51
N SER A 766 -23.57 -3.77 18.03
CA SER A 766 -23.38 -3.49 19.46
C SER A 766 -24.56 -2.76 20.12
N SER A 767 -25.54 -2.27 19.35
CA SER A 767 -26.73 -1.60 19.88
C SER A 767 -27.89 -2.59 20.04
N SER A 768 -27.73 -3.57 20.95
CA SER A 768 -28.89 -4.30 21.46
C SER A 768 -29.82 -3.31 22.17
N SER A 769 -30.96 -3.05 21.54
CA SER A 769 -32.06 -2.23 22.04
C SER A 769 -32.57 -2.78 23.38
N SER A 770 -32.18 -2.21 24.52
CA SER A 770 -32.98 -2.16 25.79
C SER A 770 -32.24 -1.79 27.09
N SER A 771 -31.03 -1.21 27.09
CA SER A 771 -30.46 -0.65 28.33
C SER A 771 -29.87 0.75 28.14
N SER A 772 -30.03 1.60 29.15
CA SER A 772 -29.52 2.98 29.18
C SER A 772 -28.10 3.05 28.64
N VAL A 773 -27.86 3.91 27.64
CA VAL A 773 -26.52 4.14 27.07
C VAL A 773 -25.58 4.52 28.21
N SER A 774 -24.68 3.61 28.60
CA SER A 774 -23.63 3.93 29.55
C SER A 774 -22.53 4.64 28.79
N ASN A 775 -22.31 5.92 29.12
CA ASN A 775 -21.20 6.72 28.60
C ASN A 775 -19.92 6.39 29.36
N ARG A 776 -19.56 5.10 29.36
CA ARG A 776 -18.38 4.55 29.99
C ARG A 776 -17.63 3.63 29.04
N ALA A 777 -16.36 3.94 28.81
CA ALA A 777 -15.49 3.17 27.92
C ALA A 777 -14.36 2.55 28.74
N ALA A 778 -13.93 1.37 28.33
CA ALA A 778 -12.71 0.76 28.81
C ALA A 778 -11.68 0.71 27.70
N VAL A 779 -10.42 0.87 28.07
CA VAL A 779 -9.28 0.74 27.17
C VAL A 779 -8.36 -0.34 27.74
N TYR A 780 -7.96 -1.28 26.90
CA TYR A 780 -6.99 -2.32 27.22
C TYR A 780 -5.81 -2.23 26.26
N VAL A 781 -4.59 -2.25 26.78
CA VAL A 781 -3.36 -2.24 26.00
C VAL A 781 -2.53 -3.45 26.40
N ASP A 782 -2.16 -4.29 25.44
CA ASP A 782 -1.17 -5.36 25.58
C ASP A 782 0.09 -4.97 24.80
N CYS A 783 1.02 -4.29 25.48
CA CYS A 783 2.23 -3.79 24.82
C CYS A 783 3.07 -4.93 24.19
N PRO A 784 3.29 -6.08 24.87
CA PRO A 784 3.99 -7.23 24.27
C PRO A 784 3.30 -7.80 23.03
N ALA A 785 1.97 -7.90 23.03
CA ALA A 785 1.22 -8.40 21.88
C ALA A 785 1.03 -7.34 20.79
N GLY A 786 1.32 -6.06 21.07
CA GLY A 786 1.10 -4.96 20.15
C GLY A 786 -0.37 -4.61 19.95
N THR A 787 -1.24 -4.87 20.93
CA THR A 787 -2.69 -4.63 20.79
C THR A 787 -3.22 -3.50 21.68
N LEU A 788 -4.19 -2.74 21.16
CA LEU A 788 -4.95 -1.72 21.85
C LEU A 788 -6.43 -1.92 21.56
N SER A 789 -7.21 -2.28 22.56
CA SER A 789 -8.63 -2.60 22.45
C SER A 789 -9.49 -1.58 23.18
N PHE A 790 -10.59 -1.19 22.54
CA PHE A 790 -11.62 -0.32 23.10
C PHE A 790 -12.89 -1.13 23.36
N TYR A 791 -13.52 -0.88 24.52
CA TYR A 791 -14.77 -1.53 24.92
C TYR A 791 -15.76 -0.49 25.42
N ARG A 792 -17.05 -0.73 25.21
CA ARG A 792 -18.12 -0.08 25.97
C ARG A 792 -18.40 -0.90 27.23
N VAL A 793 -18.52 -0.22 28.36
CA VAL A 793 -18.85 -0.86 29.65
C VAL A 793 -20.36 -0.77 29.86
N SER A 794 -21.06 -1.90 29.94
CA SER A 794 -22.51 -1.95 30.19
C SER A 794 -22.83 -2.94 31.30
N SER A 795 -23.42 -2.49 32.41
CA SER A 795 -23.80 -3.35 33.55
C SER A 795 -22.70 -4.36 33.94
N ASP A 796 -21.46 -3.87 34.06
CA ASP A 796 -20.22 -4.61 34.32
C ASP A 796 -19.74 -5.59 33.24
N THR A 797 -20.45 -5.73 32.12
CA THR A 797 -19.98 -6.44 30.92
C THR A 797 -19.14 -5.51 30.03
N LEU A 798 -18.16 -6.09 29.36
CA LEU A 798 -17.34 -5.40 28.35
C LEU A 798 -17.84 -5.81 26.96
N ILE A 799 -18.36 -4.83 26.23
CA ILE A 799 -18.73 -4.99 24.82
C ILE A 799 -17.55 -4.49 24.01
N HIS A 800 -16.85 -5.38 23.31
CA HIS A 800 -15.75 -5.00 22.42
C HIS A 800 -16.26 -4.06 21.33
N LEU A 801 -15.50 -3.01 21.05
CA LEU A 801 -15.80 -2.04 20.01
C LEU A 801 -14.81 -2.17 18.85
N HIS A 802 -13.52 -2.21 19.15
CA HIS A 802 -12.46 -2.28 18.16
C HIS A 802 -11.11 -2.63 18.80
N THR A 803 -10.20 -3.25 18.06
CA THR A 803 -8.81 -3.46 18.47
C THR A 803 -7.84 -3.05 17.38
N PHE A 804 -6.95 -2.12 17.70
CA PHE A 804 -5.78 -1.83 16.89
C PHE A 804 -4.67 -2.85 17.18
N ASN A 805 -3.98 -3.31 16.14
CA ASN A 805 -2.76 -4.08 16.29
C ASN A 805 -1.60 -3.39 15.53
N THR A 806 -0.51 -3.17 16.23
CA THR A 806 0.66 -2.46 15.73
C THR A 806 1.88 -2.83 16.55
N THR A 807 3.06 -2.74 15.94
CA THR A 807 4.29 -2.72 16.73
C THR A 807 4.41 -1.36 17.40
N PHE A 808 4.28 -1.31 18.72
CA PHE A 808 4.50 -0.09 19.47
C PHE A 808 6.01 0.20 19.53
N THR A 809 6.43 1.31 18.92
CA THR A 809 7.84 1.70 18.80
C THR A 809 8.32 2.55 19.98
N GLN A 810 7.40 3.11 20.77
CA GLN A 810 7.68 3.91 21.94
C GLN A 810 6.70 3.60 23.07
N THR A 811 7.01 4.10 24.28
CA THR A 811 6.08 4.05 25.40
C THR A 811 4.81 4.84 25.08
N LEU A 812 3.66 4.24 25.38
CA LEU A 812 2.33 4.81 25.17
C LEU A 812 1.85 5.58 26.40
N TYR A 813 1.04 6.60 26.18
CA TYR A 813 0.45 7.45 27.20
C TYR A 813 -1.04 7.64 26.90
N PRO A 814 -1.95 7.43 27.87
CA PRO A 814 -3.36 7.76 27.69
C PRO A 814 -3.54 9.27 27.51
N GLY A 815 -4.50 9.67 26.68
CA GLY A 815 -4.81 11.05 26.39
C GLY A 815 -6.29 11.27 26.11
N PHE A 816 -6.72 12.53 26.24
CA PHE A 816 -8.11 12.90 25.99
C PHE A 816 -8.18 14.19 25.16
N ARG A 817 -9.10 14.22 24.19
CA ARG A 817 -9.45 15.41 23.38
C ARG A 817 -10.91 15.75 23.59
N PHE A 818 -11.22 17.04 23.53
CA PHE A 818 -12.57 17.56 23.69
C PHE A 818 -12.93 18.43 22.48
N TRP A 819 -14.08 18.18 21.86
CA TRP A 819 -14.49 18.92 20.66
C TRP A 819 -15.34 20.14 21.00
N SER A 820 -16.40 19.94 21.80
CA SER A 820 -17.38 20.97 22.14
C SER A 820 -17.26 21.45 23.59
N PRO A 821 -17.49 22.74 23.90
CA PRO A 821 -17.58 23.23 25.27
C PRO A 821 -18.65 22.47 26.07
N GLY A 822 -18.37 22.19 27.34
CA GLY A 822 -19.23 21.37 28.20
C GLY A 822 -18.96 19.87 28.14
N SER A 823 -18.18 19.39 27.15
CA SER A 823 -17.71 18.00 27.10
C SER A 823 -16.76 17.70 28.25
N SER A 824 -16.85 16.48 28.81
CA SER A 824 -16.04 16.10 29.97
C SER A 824 -15.65 14.63 29.97
N VAL A 825 -14.51 14.32 30.60
CA VAL A 825 -14.02 12.97 30.87
C VAL A 825 -13.69 12.85 32.35
N SER A 826 -14.13 11.77 32.98
CA SER A 826 -13.85 11.43 34.38
C SER A 826 -13.14 10.08 34.44
N LEU A 827 -11.99 10.04 35.11
CA LEU A 827 -11.22 8.82 35.34
C LEU A 827 -11.90 7.97 36.43
N CYS A 828 -12.32 6.74 36.11
CA CYS A 828 -13.02 5.85 37.04
C CYS A 828 -12.10 5.26 38.12
#